data_AF-A0A640KUG1-F1
#
_entry.id   AF-A0A640KUG1-F1
#
_cell.length_a   1.000
_cell.length_b   1.000
_cell.length_c   1.000
_cell.angle_alpha   90.00
_cell.angle_beta   90.00
_cell.angle_gamma   90.00
#
_symmetry.space_group_name_H-M   'P 1'
#
loop_
_entity.id
_entity.type
_entity.pdbx_description
1 polymer ?
#
loop_
_entity_poly.entity_id
_entity_poly.type
_entity_poly.pdbx_seq_one_letter_code
_entity_poly.pdbx_strand_id
1 'polypeptide(L)'
;MNYTMTHRTLCEWLLSMLVVMADMTTTRIPTATLFSFDGVCVRLHRLLCVSSCTSKALHGDWRGFFIPLWCTLAPLTSSLSAQSSSFLGLKTTAGERDPLPRHVRAVSLLAVLLSISRMAHTMPSSYTGESVRGAICRLYGQRSDVPLTVMHATVPAITANLVQQRADVFDTIVDCIHDQLYPKKSVVGEQSNTCSSTITNHWLLSVPEVLRFDEAAVVNYLGMMVAIDFCHWAEVPFNDGETITANVGEEVTGFGGFYAAVDALSRESALANSDTAESAAITELFTEPLSAAPKELGTVSRAAAAAPTLLRGSAAMMYLLRRAVEVHHLPWFCPEFLQRFRGDTAAAMSALRVCFIGCEKDGVTPLWMPCTRERVELLLSLANTFIARGTSYYTLLRDCGGFLFAPDTETTPTALCGFVPALVRFHSRYSDFARVPEEGSECPGRNSGEAVSDVCIVPVLKLSQLTALAIEEALPALWRYHAVSSASSRPLISSVLPSAHASSWLADRAARIARSISELRTKKPESSFSGVFVDCAKLSICCDYQIPKALRAAGLLMYDDHLARIVDQHVLLLPGSAEEVSIRVAALIAAERLLQFLNTPLQQQLFLVRERGATVEEVAGAPAQLPGKRLLSVIHLDYALWYVGRYMLPSEARHHLCRTIMY
;
A
#
# COMPACT_ATOMS: atom_id res chain seq x y z
N MET A 1 12.96 -30.46 27.07
CA MET A 1 12.15 -31.42 27.86
C MET A 1 11.65 -32.48 26.90
N ASN A 2 12.11 -33.72 27.07
CA ASN A 2 11.70 -34.86 26.23
C ASN A 2 10.35 -35.39 26.71
N TYR A 3 9.38 -35.54 25.80
CA TYR A 3 8.20 -36.37 26.01
C TYR A 3 8.13 -37.43 24.92
N THR A 4 8.38 -38.67 25.32
CA THR A 4 8.09 -39.88 24.54
C THR A 4 6.62 -40.25 24.76
N MET A 5 5.81 -40.19 23.70
CA MET A 5 4.45 -40.74 23.68
C MET A 5 4.51 -42.26 23.46
N THR A 6 3.75 -43.03 24.22
CA THR A 6 3.68 -44.49 24.10
C THR A 6 2.66 -44.93 23.05
N HIS A 7 2.99 -46.03 22.36
CA HIS A 7 2.33 -46.59 21.18
C HIS A 7 0.83 -46.97 21.36
N ARG A 8 0.29 -46.85 22.57
CA ARG A 8 -1.11 -47.23 22.90
C ARG A 8 -2.11 -46.10 22.61
N THR A 9 -1.68 -44.84 22.71
CA THR A 9 -2.53 -43.67 22.47
C THR A 9 -2.79 -43.42 20.98
N LEU A 10 -1.90 -43.89 20.10
CA LEU A 10 -2.05 -43.78 18.64
C LEU A 10 -3.12 -44.74 18.08
N CYS A 11 -3.28 -45.92 18.70
CA CYS A 11 -4.25 -46.92 18.26
C CYS A 11 -5.70 -46.57 18.64
N GLU A 12 -5.94 -45.91 19.78
CA GLU A 12 -7.28 -45.46 20.17
C GLU A 12 -7.76 -44.23 19.37
N TRP A 13 -6.81 -43.42 18.87
CA TRP A 13 -7.12 -42.29 17.99
C TRP A 13 -7.48 -42.76 16.57
N LEU A 14 -6.78 -43.78 16.05
CA LEU A 14 -7.05 -44.36 14.72
C LEU A 14 -8.35 -45.18 14.68
N LEU A 15 -8.74 -45.86 15.77
CA LEU A 15 -10.04 -46.54 15.83
C LEU A 15 -11.23 -45.56 15.89
N SER A 16 -11.06 -44.39 16.50
CA SER A 16 -12.11 -43.36 16.57
C SER A 16 -12.36 -42.67 15.21
N MET A 17 -11.35 -42.55 14.35
CA MET A 17 -11.53 -42.02 12.98
C MET A 17 -12.19 -43.02 12.03
N LEU A 18 -11.96 -44.33 12.21
CA LEU A 18 -12.52 -45.37 11.33
C LEU A 18 -14.02 -45.62 11.58
N VAL A 19 -14.53 -45.31 12.79
CA VAL A 19 -15.96 -45.42 13.12
C VAL A 19 -16.78 -44.21 12.59
N VAL A 20 -16.16 -43.06 12.39
CA VAL A 20 -16.83 -41.85 11.87
C VAL A 20 -16.91 -41.84 10.33
N MET A 21 -16.09 -42.61 9.62
CA MET A 21 -16.10 -42.70 8.15
C MET A 21 -17.05 -43.78 7.58
N ALA A 22 -17.71 -44.58 8.43
CA ALA A 22 -18.60 -45.66 7.99
C ALA A 22 -20.10 -45.30 8.01
N ASP A 23 -20.50 -44.11 8.47
CA ASP A 23 -21.92 -43.76 8.71
C ASP A 23 -22.47 -42.64 7.79
N MET A 24 -21.88 -42.47 6.61
CA MET A 24 -22.33 -41.49 5.61
C MET A 24 -22.53 -42.15 4.23
N THR A 25 -23.32 -43.23 4.17
CA THR A 25 -23.95 -43.67 2.91
C THR A 25 -25.34 -44.24 3.17
N THR A 26 -26.36 -43.38 3.14
CA THR A 26 -27.70 -43.70 2.59
C THR A 26 -28.62 -42.50 2.71
N THR A 27 -28.86 -41.79 1.61
CA THR A 27 -30.17 -41.18 1.33
C THR A 27 -30.24 -40.83 -0.16
N ARG A 28 -31.30 -41.33 -0.80
CA ARG A 28 -31.62 -41.18 -2.23
C ARG A 28 -32.28 -39.84 -2.50
N ILE A 29 -31.85 -39.10 -3.53
CA ILE A 29 -32.66 -38.09 -4.27
C ILE A 29 -32.20 -38.11 -5.76
N PRO A 30 -33.10 -37.91 -6.77
CA PRO A 30 -32.94 -38.46 -8.11
C PRO A 30 -32.41 -37.48 -9.18
N THR A 31 -31.80 -38.08 -10.21
CA THR A 31 -31.67 -37.67 -11.63
C THR A 31 -31.52 -36.18 -11.98
N ALA A 32 -30.31 -35.81 -12.45
CA ALA A 32 -30.12 -34.84 -13.54
C ALA A 32 -28.79 -35.10 -14.28
N THR A 33 -28.94 -35.59 -15.52
CA THR A 33 -28.13 -35.36 -16.73
C THR A 33 -26.59 -35.34 -16.64
N LEU A 34 -25.99 -36.48 -17.01
CA LEU A 34 -24.58 -36.65 -17.40
C LEU A 34 -24.30 -36.02 -18.77
N PHE A 35 -23.26 -35.20 -18.87
CA PHE A 35 -22.43 -35.10 -20.08
C PHE A 35 -20.98 -35.43 -19.69
N SER A 36 -20.52 -36.57 -20.18
CA SER A 36 -19.12 -37.00 -20.16
C SER A 36 -18.36 -36.34 -21.31
N PHE A 37 -17.13 -35.89 -21.04
CA PHE A 37 -16.09 -35.83 -22.06
C PHE A 37 -14.77 -36.32 -21.47
N ASP A 38 -14.38 -37.53 -21.90
CA ASP A 38 -13.07 -38.10 -21.73
C ASP A 38 -11.99 -37.35 -22.53
N GLY A 39 -10.84 -37.16 -21.87
CA GLY A 39 -9.50 -37.32 -22.44
C GLY A 39 -9.00 -36.28 -23.43
N VAL A 40 -7.89 -35.60 -23.08
CA VAL A 40 -6.71 -35.47 -23.94
C VAL A 40 -5.50 -35.12 -23.05
N CYS A 41 -4.50 -36.02 -23.06
CA CYS A 41 -3.14 -35.80 -22.56
C CYS A 41 -2.29 -35.31 -23.75
N VAL A 42 -1.64 -34.14 -23.65
CA VAL A 42 -0.64 -33.71 -24.66
C VAL A 42 0.65 -33.29 -23.96
N ARG A 43 1.70 -34.05 -24.27
CA ARG A 43 3.12 -33.71 -24.08
C ARG A 43 3.47 -32.44 -24.84
N LEU A 44 4.07 -31.45 -24.18
CA LEU A 44 4.78 -30.36 -24.83
C LEU A 44 6.28 -30.64 -24.74
N HIS A 45 6.96 -30.74 -25.88
CA HIS A 45 8.43 -30.75 -25.95
C HIS A 45 8.88 -29.93 -27.17
N ARG A 46 9.80 -28.99 -26.91
CA ARG A 46 10.73 -28.27 -27.82
C ARG A 46 10.16 -27.39 -28.94
N LEU A 47 10.47 -26.09 -28.81
CA LEU A 47 10.96 -25.26 -29.91
C LEU A 47 12.26 -24.59 -29.43
N LEU A 48 13.38 -24.94 -30.07
CA LEU A 48 14.67 -24.27 -29.97
C LEU A 48 14.83 -23.37 -31.20
N CYS A 49 15.25 -22.13 -30.93
CA CYS A 49 15.75 -21.17 -31.91
C CYS A 49 17.04 -21.67 -32.57
N VAL A 50 17.15 -21.45 -33.89
CA VAL A 50 18.43 -21.33 -34.60
C VAL A 50 18.33 -20.16 -35.58
N SER A 51 19.09 -19.09 -35.33
CA SER A 51 19.84 -18.42 -36.39
C SER A 51 21.06 -17.71 -35.80
N SER A 52 22.20 -18.08 -36.35
CA SER A 52 23.57 -17.65 -36.12
C SER A 52 23.87 -16.19 -36.52
N CYS A 53 24.83 -15.54 -35.84
CA CYS A 53 26.14 -15.20 -36.44
C CYS A 53 27.09 -14.45 -35.47
N THR A 54 28.19 -15.13 -35.14
CA THR A 54 29.61 -14.68 -35.07
C THR A 54 30.01 -13.37 -34.34
N SER A 55 30.82 -13.49 -33.28
CA SER A 55 32.30 -13.46 -33.36
C SER A 55 33.00 -13.04 -32.04
N LYS A 56 34.18 -13.64 -31.84
CA LYS A 56 35.33 -13.28 -30.96
C LYS A 56 35.48 -14.00 -29.61
N ALA A 57 36.41 -14.95 -29.70
CA ALA A 57 37.20 -15.65 -28.69
C ALA A 57 37.79 -14.79 -27.56
N LEU A 58 37.99 -15.43 -26.41
CA LEU A 58 39.27 -15.43 -25.66
C LEU A 58 39.33 -16.66 -24.73
N HIS A 59 40.55 -17.17 -24.61
CA HIS A 59 41.00 -18.42 -23.98
C HIS A 59 40.69 -18.57 -22.49
N GLY A 60 40.58 -19.82 -22.03
CA GLY A 60 40.68 -20.18 -20.61
C GLY A 60 40.44 -21.67 -20.34
N ASP A 61 41.48 -22.48 -20.58
CA ASP A 61 41.60 -23.89 -20.18
C ASP A 61 41.28 -24.14 -18.70
N TRP A 62 40.40 -25.10 -18.38
CA TRP A 62 40.56 -25.93 -17.18
C TRP A 62 40.10 -27.38 -17.46
N ARG A 63 41.08 -28.28 -17.43
CA ARG A 63 40.96 -29.74 -17.25
C ARG A 63 40.26 -29.98 -15.90
N GLY A 64 39.39 -30.96 -15.66
CA GLY A 64 39.16 -32.26 -16.27
C GLY A 64 38.92 -33.23 -15.10
N PHE A 65 37.84 -34.00 -15.12
CA PHE A 65 37.73 -35.26 -14.39
C PHE A 65 36.71 -36.15 -15.10
N PHE A 66 37.22 -37.24 -15.66
CA PHE A 66 36.52 -38.34 -16.30
C PHE A 66 36.69 -39.55 -15.39
N ILE A 67 35.62 -40.24 -14.97
CA ILE A 67 35.60 -41.70 -14.79
C ILE A 67 34.19 -42.21 -15.19
N PRO A 68 34.07 -43.30 -15.97
CA PRO A 68 32.85 -43.72 -16.67
C PRO A 68 32.15 -44.90 -16.01
N LEU A 69 30.91 -45.22 -16.43
CA LEU A 69 30.44 -46.61 -16.41
C LEU A 69 29.44 -46.91 -17.54
N TRP A 70 29.69 -48.05 -18.19
CA TRP A 70 28.99 -48.70 -19.30
C TRP A 70 27.60 -49.28 -18.94
N CYS A 71 26.74 -49.43 -19.97
CA CYS A 71 26.12 -50.68 -20.48
C CYS A 71 24.75 -50.38 -21.17
N THR A 72 24.68 -50.45 -22.51
CA THR A 72 24.02 -51.51 -23.33
C THR A 72 22.48 -51.52 -23.19
N LEU A 73 21.70 -51.31 -24.25
CA LEU A 73 21.47 -52.22 -25.40
C LEU A 73 20.91 -51.47 -26.62
N ALA A 74 21.36 -51.89 -27.79
CA ALA A 74 20.84 -51.59 -29.13
C ALA A 74 19.77 -52.65 -29.52
N PRO A 75 19.42 -52.83 -30.80
CA PRO A 75 18.76 -51.92 -31.74
C PRO A 75 17.51 -52.60 -32.37
N LEU A 76 16.75 -51.88 -33.21
CA LEU A 76 16.11 -52.53 -34.36
C LEU A 76 16.13 -51.59 -35.56
N THR A 77 16.50 -52.20 -36.67
CA THR A 77 17.04 -51.68 -37.92
C THR A 77 16.00 -51.59 -39.03
N SER A 78 16.47 -51.05 -40.17
CA SER A 78 15.98 -51.20 -41.56
C SER A 78 14.77 -50.33 -41.95
N SER A 79 14.85 -49.34 -42.85
CA SER A 79 15.47 -49.15 -44.18
C SER A 79 14.53 -49.46 -45.35
N LEU A 80 14.71 -48.67 -46.42
CA LEU A 80 14.21 -48.77 -47.82
C LEU A 80 12.99 -47.88 -48.11
N SER A 81 13.20 -46.70 -48.74
CA SER A 81 13.43 -46.43 -50.19
C SER A 81 12.13 -46.52 -50.98
N ALA A 82 11.53 -45.36 -51.34
CA ALA A 82 11.72 -44.69 -52.62
C ALA A 82 11.07 -45.43 -53.81
N GLN A 83 10.03 -44.82 -54.40
CA GLN A 83 9.94 -44.62 -55.85
C GLN A 83 8.73 -43.75 -56.25
N SER A 84 9.03 -42.80 -57.12
CA SER A 84 8.19 -42.06 -58.08
C SER A 84 7.43 -43.03 -59.02
N SER A 85 6.38 -42.72 -59.79
CA SER A 85 5.92 -41.50 -60.46
C SER A 85 4.58 -41.77 -61.18
N SER A 86 3.87 -40.68 -61.52
CA SER A 86 3.12 -40.44 -62.78
C SER A 86 1.81 -41.16 -63.15
N PHE A 87 0.77 -40.32 -63.30
CA PHE A 87 -0.06 -40.09 -64.53
C PHE A 87 -1.52 -40.61 -64.64
N LEU A 88 -2.40 -39.63 -64.94
CA LEU A 88 -3.70 -39.58 -65.65
C LEU A 88 -4.98 -40.25 -65.09
N GLY A 89 -6.06 -39.45 -64.98
CA GLY A 89 -7.44 -39.95 -64.96
C GLY A 89 -8.51 -38.93 -64.52
N LEU A 90 -9.17 -38.30 -65.48
CA LEU A 90 -10.37 -37.44 -65.32
C LEU A 90 -11.66 -38.28 -65.21
N LYS A 91 -12.50 -38.06 -64.17
CA LYS A 91 -13.96 -37.74 -64.24
C LYS A 91 -14.73 -38.11 -62.95
N THR A 92 -15.34 -37.06 -62.36
CA THR A 92 -16.68 -36.93 -61.72
C THR A 92 -17.32 -38.11 -60.96
N THR A 93 -17.64 -37.94 -59.66
CA THR A 93 -18.99 -37.60 -59.10
C THR A 93 -19.03 -37.70 -57.55
N ALA A 94 -19.70 -36.71 -56.92
CA ALA A 94 -20.48 -36.74 -55.66
C ALA A 94 -19.84 -37.08 -54.29
N GLY A 95 -20.15 -36.24 -53.28
CA GLY A 95 -20.00 -36.51 -51.83
C GLY A 95 -19.13 -35.48 -51.10
N GLU A 96 -19.67 -34.33 -50.67
CA GLU A 96 -20.26 -34.06 -49.35
C GLU A 96 -19.23 -33.83 -48.21
N ARG A 97 -19.36 -32.64 -47.56
CA ARG A 97 -18.78 -32.12 -46.29
C ARG A 97 -17.55 -31.20 -46.35
N ASP A 98 -17.84 -29.90 -46.21
CA ASP A 98 -16.92 -28.85 -45.81
C ASP A 98 -16.47 -28.99 -44.33
N PRO A 99 -15.21 -28.68 -43.99
CA PRO A 99 -14.79 -28.49 -42.60
C PRO A 99 -14.99 -27.03 -42.15
N LEU A 100 -15.73 -26.84 -41.05
CA LEU A 100 -15.87 -25.55 -40.36
C LEU A 100 -14.52 -25.01 -39.82
N PRO A 101 -14.36 -23.68 -39.64
CA PRO A 101 -13.08 -23.05 -39.41
C PRO A 101 -12.64 -23.04 -37.94
N ARG A 102 -11.32 -22.99 -37.73
CA ARG A 102 -10.60 -22.82 -36.45
C ARG A 102 -10.80 -21.44 -35.78
N HIS A 103 -12.01 -20.87 -35.80
CA HIS A 103 -12.30 -19.56 -35.22
C HIS A 103 -12.90 -19.58 -33.81
N VAL A 104 -13.28 -20.74 -33.26
CA VAL A 104 -13.99 -20.79 -31.97
C VAL A 104 -13.05 -20.76 -30.75
N ARG A 105 -11.78 -21.18 -30.88
CA ARG A 105 -10.84 -21.21 -29.72
C ARG A 105 -10.16 -19.87 -29.43
N ALA A 106 -9.96 -19.02 -30.44
CA ALA A 106 -9.42 -17.67 -30.23
C ALA A 106 -10.44 -16.72 -29.60
N VAL A 107 -11.74 -16.91 -29.87
CA VAL A 107 -12.81 -16.09 -29.31
C VAL A 107 -13.02 -16.37 -27.82
N SER A 108 -12.82 -17.61 -27.35
CA SER A 108 -12.93 -17.91 -25.91
C SER A 108 -11.76 -17.35 -25.08
N LEU A 109 -10.53 -17.36 -25.60
CA LEU A 109 -9.38 -16.76 -24.89
C LEU A 109 -9.47 -15.22 -24.91
N LEU A 110 -9.90 -14.64 -26.04
CA LEU A 110 -10.15 -13.20 -26.14
C LEU A 110 -11.36 -12.79 -25.28
N ALA A 111 -12.40 -13.62 -25.16
CA ALA A 111 -13.53 -13.37 -24.27
C ALA A 111 -13.14 -13.48 -22.80
N VAL A 112 -12.27 -14.42 -22.40
CA VAL A 112 -11.74 -14.51 -21.02
C VAL A 112 -10.80 -13.34 -20.72
N LEU A 113 -9.92 -12.96 -21.64
CA LEU A 113 -9.06 -11.78 -21.49
C LEU A 113 -9.86 -10.47 -21.53
N LEU A 114 -10.91 -10.39 -22.34
CA LEU A 114 -11.87 -9.28 -22.33
C LEU A 114 -12.79 -9.32 -21.11
N SER A 115 -13.03 -10.47 -20.47
CA SER A 115 -13.81 -10.58 -19.23
C SER A 115 -12.98 -10.18 -18.02
N ILE A 116 -11.69 -10.54 -17.99
CA ILE A 116 -10.73 -10.05 -16.99
C ILE A 116 -10.48 -8.55 -17.20
N SER A 117 -10.44 -8.08 -18.45
CA SER A 117 -10.39 -6.64 -18.76
C SER A 117 -11.73 -5.91 -18.60
N ARG A 118 -12.87 -6.62 -18.51
CA ARG A 118 -14.22 -6.07 -18.19
C ARG A 118 -14.57 -6.15 -16.71
N MET A 119 -13.75 -6.79 -15.89
CA MET A 119 -13.67 -6.47 -14.46
C MET A 119 -12.94 -5.13 -14.23
N ALA A 120 -12.63 -4.38 -15.29
CA ALA A 120 -12.48 -2.94 -15.19
C ALA A 120 -13.72 -2.40 -14.47
N HIS A 121 -13.53 -2.10 -13.19
CA HIS A 121 -14.48 -1.45 -12.31
C HIS A 121 -15.19 -0.38 -13.14
N THR A 122 -16.45 -0.63 -13.53
CA THR A 122 -17.30 0.45 -13.97
C THR A 122 -17.34 1.38 -12.78
N MET A 123 -16.58 2.47 -12.88
CA MET A 123 -16.68 3.58 -11.95
C MET A 123 -18.16 3.77 -11.69
N PRO A 124 -18.62 3.80 -10.43
CA PRO A 124 -19.96 4.28 -10.17
C PRO A 124 -20.01 5.62 -10.87
N SER A 125 -20.84 5.75 -11.91
CA SER A 125 -20.85 6.92 -12.82
C SER A 125 -21.23 8.22 -12.11
N SER A 126 -21.35 8.17 -10.80
CA SER A 126 -21.90 9.17 -9.90
C SER A 126 -21.19 9.18 -8.55
N TYR A 127 -19.86 8.94 -8.45
CA TYR A 127 -19.19 9.30 -7.19
C TYR A 127 -19.45 10.78 -6.91
N THR A 128 -20.29 11.02 -5.90
CA THR A 128 -20.91 12.33 -5.60
C THR A 128 -19.94 13.30 -4.95
N GLY A 129 -18.76 12.81 -4.56
CA GLY A 129 -17.79 13.53 -3.76
C GLY A 129 -17.97 13.34 -2.26
N GLU A 130 -18.85 12.43 -1.83
CA GLU A 130 -18.98 12.10 -0.42
C GLU A 130 -17.67 11.61 0.19
N SER A 131 -17.27 12.17 1.34
CA SER A 131 -16.10 11.71 2.09
C SER A 131 -16.26 10.27 2.57
N VAL A 132 -15.14 9.54 2.65
CA VAL A 132 -15.08 8.18 3.22
C VAL A 132 -15.73 8.13 4.60
N ARG A 133 -15.38 9.09 5.46
CA ARG A 133 -15.97 9.26 6.78
C ARG A 133 -17.48 9.46 6.75
N GLY A 134 -17.97 10.30 5.84
CA GLY A 134 -19.40 10.53 5.61
C GLY A 134 -20.13 9.24 5.21
N ALA A 135 -19.55 8.47 4.29
CA ALA A 135 -20.12 7.19 3.86
C ALA A 135 -20.16 6.19 5.01
N ILE A 136 -19.08 6.06 5.79
CA ILE A 136 -19.05 5.20 6.97
C ILE A 136 -20.12 5.60 7.98
N CYS A 137 -20.21 6.89 8.33
CA CYS A 137 -21.22 7.39 9.26
C CYS A 137 -22.65 7.16 8.76
N ARG A 138 -22.91 7.31 7.45
CA ARG A 138 -24.23 7.08 6.87
C ARG A 138 -24.64 5.61 6.92
N LEU A 139 -23.73 4.71 6.56
CA LEU A 139 -24.03 3.29 6.40
C LEU A 139 -24.06 2.53 7.73
N TYR A 140 -23.20 2.92 8.65
CA TYR A 140 -22.95 2.18 9.89
C TYR A 140 -23.41 2.95 11.13
N GLY A 141 -23.90 4.18 10.95
CA GLY A 141 -24.38 5.05 12.01
C GLY A 141 -23.28 5.60 12.92
N GLN A 142 -23.68 6.36 13.94
CA GLN A 142 -22.79 6.89 14.98
C GLN A 142 -22.82 6.08 16.27
N ARG A 143 -23.50 4.92 16.27
CA ARG A 143 -23.62 4.07 17.44
C ARG A 143 -22.29 3.38 17.71
N SER A 144 -21.50 3.94 18.61
CA SER A 144 -20.24 3.38 19.10
C SER A 144 -20.44 2.32 20.18
N ASP A 145 -21.66 2.18 20.70
CA ASP A 145 -22.03 1.31 21.82
C ASP A 145 -22.33 -0.15 21.41
N VAL A 146 -22.56 -0.41 20.12
CA VAL A 146 -22.91 -1.74 19.60
C VAL A 146 -21.79 -2.29 18.73
N PRO A 147 -21.38 -3.56 18.90
CA PRO A 147 -20.51 -4.24 17.94
C PRO A 147 -21.09 -4.16 16.53
N LEU A 148 -20.23 -3.96 15.54
CA LEU A 148 -20.64 -3.86 14.15
C LEU A 148 -19.93 -4.91 13.34
N THR A 149 -20.69 -5.76 12.67
CA THR A 149 -20.15 -6.81 11.80
C THR A 149 -20.23 -6.36 10.35
N VAL A 150 -19.16 -6.60 9.60
CA VAL A 150 -19.05 -6.43 8.16
C VAL A 150 -18.57 -7.76 7.61
N MET A 151 -19.49 -8.61 7.16
CA MET A 151 -19.21 -9.92 6.56
C MET A 151 -18.29 -10.80 7.45
N HIS A 152 -16.98 -10.81 7.19
CA HIS A 152 -15.98 -11.65 7.89
C HIS A 152 -15.25 -10.95 9.04
N ALA A 153 -15.59 -9.70 9.34
CA ALA A 153 -14.94 -8.92 10.39
C ALA A 153 -15.96 -8.24 11.31
N THR A 154 -15.62 -8.12 12.60
CA THR A 154 -16.41 -7.44 13.61
C THR A 154 -15.57 -6.34 14.26
N VAL A 155 -16.14 -5.14 14.35
CA VAL A 155 -15.63 -4.00 15.11
C VAL A 155 -16.38 -3.93 16.43
N PRO A 156 -15.80 -4.36 17.56
CA PRO A 156 -16.46 -4.30 18.85
C PRO A 156 -16.72 -2.86 19.29
N ALA A 157 -17.59 -2.70 20.29
CA ALA A 157 -17.73 -1.43 20.99
C ALA A 157 -16.45 -1.14 21.81
N ILE A 158 -15.98 0.11 21.79
CA ILE A 158 -14.81 0.50 22.60
C ILE A 158 -15.27 0.67 24.05
N THR A 159 -15.03 -0.36 24.86
CA THR A 159 -15.40 -0.39 26.29
C THR A 159 -14.16 -0.24 27.18
N ALA A 160 -14.37 0.17 28.43
CA ALA A 160 -13.31 0.21 29.44
C ALA A 160 -12.55 -1.11 29.58
N ASN A 161 -13.31 -2.21 29.59
CA ASN A 161 -12.75 -3.55 29.71
C ASN A 161 -11.86 -3.89 28.51
N LEU A 162 -12.27 -3.52 27.29
CA LEU A 162 -11.44 -3.72 26.10
C LEU A 162 -10.14 -2.92 26.19
N VAL A 163 -10.23 -1.62 26.54
CA VAL A 163 -9.06 -0.75 26.70
C VAL A 163 -8.13 -1.30 27.80
N GLN A 164 -8.67 -1.76 28.92
CA GLN A 164 -7.88 -2.34 30.01
C GLN A 164 -7.22 -3.68 29.62
N GLN A 165 -7.94 -4.55 28.90
CA GLN A 165 -7.42 -5.84 28.43
C GLN A 165 -6.29 -5.70 27.40
N ARG A 166 -6.26 -4.57 26.69
CA ARG A 166 -5.30 -4.27 25.61
C ARG A 166 -4.51 -2.99 25.89
N ALA A 167 -4.30 -2.68 27.17
CA ALA A 167 -3.71 -1.42 27.60
C ALA A 167 -2.31 -1.20 27.01
N ASP A 168 -1.52 -2.26 26.87
CA ASP A 168 -0.19 -2.22 26.25
C ASP A 168 -0.21 -1.65 24.82
N VAL A 169 -1.12 -2.14 23.97
CA VAL A 169 -1.24 -1.68 22.59
C VAL A 169 -1.88 -0.28 22.53
N PHE A 170 -2.91 -0.04 23.35
CA PHE A 170 -3.58 1.26 23.42
C PHE A 170 -2.65 2.38 23.89
N ASP A 171 -1.90 2.15 24.96
CA ASP A 171 -0.93 3.08 25.51
C ASP A 171 0.16 3.37 24.47
N THR A 172 0.62 2.36 23.73
CA THR A 172 1.58 2.58 22.63
C THR A 172 1.01 3.47 21.52
N ILE A 173 -0.27 3.30 21.15
CA ILE A 173 -0.94 4.17 20.16
C ILE A 173 -1.04 5.60 20.71
N VAL A 174 -1.47 5.76 21.97
CA VAL A 174 -1.62 7.07 22.62
C VAL A 174 -0.28 7.78 22.79
N ASP A 175 0.77 7.05 23.17
CA ASP A 175 2.13 7.57 23.30
C ASP A 175 2.68 8.02 21.95
N CYS A 176 2.45 7.24 20.89
CA CYS A 176 2.82 7.64 19.53
C CYS A 176 2.10 8.92 19.09
N ILE A 177 0.82 9.07 19.41
CA ILE A 177 0.06 10.31 19.18
C ILE A 177 0.61 11.46 20.02
N HIS A 178 0.91 11.19 21.29
CA HIS A 178 1.44 12.18 22.22
C HIS A 178 2.78 12.73 21.72
N ASP A 179 3.69 11.85 21.29
CA ASP A 179 5.00 12.25 20.77
C ASP A 179 4.89 13.08 19.47
N GLN A 180 3.88 12.82 18.63
CA GLN A 180 3.57 13.67 17.47
C GLN A 180 3.04 15.05 17.85
N LEU A 181 2.14 15.12 18.84
CA LEU A 181 1.50 16.37 19.27
C LEU A 181 2.42 17.25 20.13
N TYR A 182 3.30 16.60 20.88
CA TYR A 182 4.20 17.19 21.86
C TYR A 182 5.63 16.68 21.61
N PRO A 183 6.22 16.98 20.44
CA PRO A 183 7.59 16.58 20.17
C PRO A 183 8.46 17.13 21.29
N LYS A 184 9.15 16.21 21.99
CA LYS A 184 10.04 16.57 23.10
C LYS A 184 11.01 17.61 22.56
N LYS A 185 10.99 18.83 23.13
CA LYS A 185 12.05 19.80 22.86
C LYS A 185 13.34 19.14 23.29
N SER A 186 14.10 18.60 22.33
CA SER A 186 15.38 17.97 22.61
C SER A 186 16.20 19.00 23.38
N VAL A 187 16.69 18.65 24.57
CA VAL A 187 17.50 19.50 25.46
C VAL A 187 18.88 19.82 24.85
N VAL A 188 19.07 19.57 23.55
CA VAL A 188 20.24 19.98 22.78
C VAL A 188 20.23 21.51 22.75
N GLY A 189 21.19 22.08 23.47
CA GLY A 189 21.18 23.47 23.96
C GLY A 189 20.88 24.55 22.91
N GLU A 190 20.33 25.66 23.41
CA GLU A 190 19.82 26.87 22.73
C GLU A 190 20.78 27.60 21.76
N GLN A 191 21.91 27.01 21.34
CA GLN A 191 22.97 27.74 20.61
C GLN A 191 23.17 27.37 19.14
N SER A 192 22.37 26.50 18.53
CA SER A 192 22.45 26.29 17.06
C SER A 192 21.35 27.07 16.32
N ASN A 193 21.70 28.27 15.87
CA ASN A 193 20.92 29.10 14.93
C ASN A 193 20.87 28.51 13.49
N THR A 194 21.09 27.20 13.32
CA THR A 194 21.07 26.56 12.01
C THR A 194 19.62 26.29 11.60
N CYS A 195 19.13 27.12 10.69
CA CYS A 195 17.86 27.00 9.98
C CYS A 195 17.62 25.63 9.30
N SER A 196 18.64 24.75 9.26
CA SER A 196 18.61 23.39 8.71
C SER A 196 17.82 22.38 9.56
N SER A 197 17.43 22.70 10.81
CA SER A 197 16.77 21.75 11.74
C SER A 197 15.23 21.67 11.66
N THR A 198 14.55 22.42 10.79
CA THR A 198 13.10 22.65 10.96
C THR A 198 12.18 21.85 10.03
N ILE A 199 12.70 21.05 9.09
CA ILE A 199 11.85 20.17 8.27
C ILE A 199 11.80 18.79 8.92
N THR A 200 10.88 18.62 9.87
CA THR A 200 10.57 17.31 10.48
C THR A 200 9.47 16.56 9.72
N ASN A 201 8.98 17.10 8.60
CA ASN A 201 7.87 16.50 7.87
C ASN A 201 8.36 15.42 6.89
N HIS A 202 7.92 14.19 7.12
CA HIS A 202 8.33 13.00 6.35
C HIS A 202 8.08 13.13 4.85
N TRP A 203 6.96 13.74 4.43
CA TRP A 203 6.65 13.90 3.00
C TRP A 203 7.53 14.95 2.33
N LEU A 204 7.75 16.12 2.95
CA LEU A 204 8.62 17.11 2.33
C LEU A 204 10.09 16.63 2.24
N LEU A 205 10.56 15.86 3.22
CA LEU A 205 11.89 15.25 3.18
C LEU A 205 12.06 14.23 2.05
N SER A 206 10.97 13.64 1.57
CA SER A 206 10.99 12.75 0.40
C SER A 206 11.14 13.49 -0.93
N VAL A 207 10.92 14.81 -0.95
CA VAL A 207 11.01 15.62 -2.14
C VAL A 207 12.47 16.01 -2.39
N PRO A 208 12.99 15.81 -3.62
CA PRO A 208 14.31 16.27 -4.03
C PRO A 208 14.53 17.74 -3.71
N GLU A 209 15.69 18.09 -3.16
CA GLU A 209 15.98 19.46 -2.71
C GLU A 209 15.82 20.49 -3.83
N VAL A 210 16.26 20.13 -5.04
CA VAL A 210 16.16 20.96 -6.24
C VAL A 210 14.73 21.34 -6.63
N LEU A 211 13.73 20.56 -6.20
CA LEU A 211 12.31 20.83 -6.48
C LEU A 211 11.66 21.67 -5.40
N ARG A 212 12.24 21.75 -4.19
CA ARG A 212 11.62 22.43 -3.04
C ARG A 212 11.52 23.95 -3.22
N PHE A 213 12.10 24.53 -4.26
CA PHE A 213 11.94 25.95 -4.59
C PHE A 213 10.73 26.25 -5.49
N ASP A 214 10.06 25.21 -6.00
CA ASP A 214 8.89 25.31 -6.86
C ASP A 214 7.72 24.52 -6.25
N GLU A 215 6.71 25.24 -5.77
CA GLU A 215 5.49 24.67 -5.20
C GLU A 215 4.80 23.68 -6.16
N ALA A 216 4.75 23.99 -7.45
CA ALA A 216 4.11 23.13 -8.44
C ALA A 216 4.91 21.83 -8.63
N ALA A 217 6.24 21.93 -8.67
CA ALA A 217 7.12 20.77 -8.77
C ALA A 217 6.97 19.85 -7.54
N VAL A 218 6.90 20.41 -6.34
CA VAL A 218 6.66 19.64 -5.10
C VAL A 218 5.34 18.88 -5.16
N VAL A 219 4.24 19.56 -5.50
CA VAL A 219 2.91 18.92 -5.57
C VAL A 219 2.87 17.83 -6.64
N ASN A 220 3.44 18.09 -7.83
CA ASN A 220 3.49 17.10 -8.90
C ASN A 220 4.36 15.90 -8.55
N TYR A 221 5.51 16.12 -7.91
CA TYR A 221 6.37 15.04 -7.42
C TYR A 221 5.65 14.18 -6.39
N LEU A 222 5.03 14.78 -5.36
CA LEU A 222 4.30 14.04 -4.32
C LEU A 222 3.12 13.26 -4.89
N GLY A 223 2.35 13.88 -5.79
CA GLY A 223 1.22 13.23 -6.46
C GLY A 223 1.65 12.00 -7.26
N MET A 224 2.72 12.12 -8.06
CA MET A 224 3.27 10.99 -8.81
C MET A 224 3.88 9.93 -7.90
N MET A 225 4.58 10.35 -6.84
CA MET A 225 5.17 9.43 -5.87
C MET A 225 4.11 8.57 -5.17
N VAL A 226 3.01 9.18 -4.70
CA VAL A 226 1.90 8.45 -4.08
C VAL A 226 1.16 7.57 -5.10
N ALA A 227 1.05 8.02 -6.35
CA ALA A 227 0.38 7.24 -7.40
C ALA A 227 1.12 5.94 -7.75
N ILE A 228 2.46 5.93 -7.61
CA ILE A 228 3.29 4.75 -7.74
C ILE A 228 3.15 3.93 -6.46
N ASP A 229 2.28 2.92 -6.50
CA ASP A 229 2.01 2.03 -5.37
C ASP A 229 3.26 1.46 -4.66
N PHE A 230 3.23 1.31 -3.34
CA PHE A 230 4.40 0.91 -2.53
C PHE A 230 4.38 -0.56 -2.08
N CYS A 231 4.96 -1.50 -2.84
CA CYS A 231 5.04 -2.91 -2.39
C CYS A 231 6.03 -2.98 -1.24
N HIS A 232 5.57 -3.35 -0.05
CA HIS A 232 6.43 -3.34 1.13
C HIS A 232 7.07 -4.69 1.45
N TRP A 233 6.55 -5.74 0.82
CA TRP A 233 7.06 -7.09 0.92
C TRP A 233 7.32 -7.65 -0.47
N ALA A 234 8.26 -8.57 -0.57
CA ALA A 234 8.50 -9.34 -1.76
C ALA A 234 8.67 -10.80 -1.36
N GLU A 235 8.25 -11.70 -2.23
CA GLU A 235 8.52 -13.12 -2.06
C GLU A 235 10.01 -13.35 -2.23
N VAL A 236 10.62 -13.98 -1.21
CA VAL A 236 12.07 -14.23 -1.21
C VAL A 236 12.28 -15.50 -2.01
N PRO A 237 13.17 -15.52 -3.02
CA PRO A 237 13.51 -16.75 -3.69
C PRO A 237 14.04 -17.77 -2.67
N PHE A 238 13.46 -18.98 -2.70
CA PHE A 238 14.02 -20.11 -1.97
C PHE A 238 15.38 -20.46 -2.61
N ASN A 239 16.35 -20.91 -1.80
CA ASN A 239 17.80 -21.17 -2.02
C ASN A 239 18.36 -21.51 -3.44
N ASP A 240 17.55 -21.77 -4.46
CA ASP A 240 17.94 -22.14 -5.81
C ASP A 240 17.70 -21.04 -6.87
N GLY A 241 17.34 -19.82 -6.45
CA GLY A 241 17.22 -18.65 -7.34
C GLY A 241 15.94 -18.55 -8.17
N GLU A 242 15.04 -19.54 -8.07
CA GLU A 242 13.67 -19.42 -8.59
C GLU A 242 12.75 -18.83 -7.51
N THR A 243 12.22 -17.63 -7.77
CA THR A 243 11.16 -17.04 -6.95
C THR A 243 9.83 -17.72 -7.29
N ILE A 244 9.37 -18.65 -6.46
CA ILE A 244 8.00 -19.15 -6.55
C ILE A 244 7.11 -18.02 -6.05
N THR A 245 6.28 -17.45 -6.94
CA THR A 245 5.29 -16.45 -6.56
C THR A 245 3.99 -17.14 -6.15
N ALA A 246 3.66 -17.16 -4.86
CA ALA A 246 2.47 -17.76 -4.27
C ALA A 246 1.21 -17.20 -4.93
N ASN A 247 0.37 -18.08 -5.46
CA ASN A 247 -0.89 -17.69 -6.08
C ASN A 247 -1.91 -17.25 -5.03
N VAL A 248 -2.94 -16.54 -5.48
CA VAL A 248 -4.09 -16.22 -4.63
C VAL A 248 -4.66 -17.52 -4.05
N GLY A 249 -4.85 -17.54 -2.72
CA GLY A 249 -5.30 -18.71 -1.98
C GLY A 249 -4.18 -19.66 -1.53
N GLU A 250 -2.93 -19.40 -1.91
CA GLU A 250 -1.76 -20.15 -1.42
C GLU A 250 -1.11 -19.44 -0.23
N GLU A 251 -0.49 -20.22 0.65
CA GLU A 251 0.36 -19.72 1.74
C GLU A 251 1.65 -19.12 1.15
N VAL A 252 2.01 -17.92 1.60
CA VAL A 252 3.26 -17.27 1.21
C VAL A 252 4.40 -17.81 2.07
N THR A 253 5.09 -18.84 1.57
CA THR A 253 6.22 -19.48 2.27
C THR A 253 7.54 -18.73 2.02
N GLY A 254 7.70 -17.57 2.66
CA GLY A 254 8.93 -16.78 2.62
C GLY A 254 8.76 -15.42 1.96
N PHE A 255 8.64 -14.38 2.78
CA PHE A 255 8.59 -13.00 2.31
C PHE A 255 9.57 -12.14 3.11
N GLY A 256 10.18 -11.18 2.42
CA GLY A 256 11.18 -10.28 2.94
C GLY A 256 10.67 -8.85 2.93
N GLY A 257 11.21 -8.03 3.82
CA GLY A 257 11.06 -6.59 3.68
C GLY A 257 11.78 -6.10 2.44
N PHE A 258 11.29 -5.01 1.84
CA PHE A 258 12.08 -4.24 0.88
C PHE A 258 13.08 -3.34 1.62
N TYR A 259 14.33 -3.23 1.16
CA TYR A 259 15.35 -2.38 1.80
C TYR A 259 16.18 -1.58 0.81
N ALA A 260 16.69 -0.43 1.26
CA ALA A 260 17.70 0.36 0.56
C ALA A 260 18.81 0.76 1.54
N ALA A 261 20.07 0.58 1.15
CA ALA A 261 21.17 1.11 1.92
C ALA A 261 21.31 2.61 1.66
N VAL A 262 21.39 3.38 2.73
CA VAL A 262 21.86 4.76 2.67
C VAL A 262 23.37 4.67 2.64
N ASP A 263 23.96 5.06 1.51
CA ASP A 263 25.41 5.24 1.44
C ASP A 263 25.81 6.19 2.57
N ALA A 264 26.73 5.75 3.43
CA ALA A 264 27.37 6.65 4.36
C ALA A 264 27.99 7.76 3.51
N LEU A 265 27.42 8.96 3.56
CA LEU A 265 27.88 10.10 2.77
C LEU A 265 29.40 10.14 2.90
N SER A 266 30.10 10.09 1.75
CA SER A 266 31.54 10.22 1.73
C SER A 266 31.90 11.38 2.64
N ARG A 267 32.73 11.12 3.65
CA ARG A 267 33.12 12.11 4.66
C ARG A 267 33.63 13.41 4.01
N GLU A 268 34.13 13.31 2.78
CA GLU A 268 34.58 14.43 1.94
C GLU A 268 33.43 15.32 1.44
N SER A 269 32.24 14.79 1.12
CA SER A 269 31.07 15.62 0.74
C SER A 269 30.43 16.29 1.95
N ALA A 270 30.47 15.64 3.12
CA ALA A 270 29.97 16.20 4.37
C ALA A 270 30.88 17.34 4.89
N LEU A 271 32.20 17.24 4.67
CA LEU A 271 33.16 18.29 5.02
C LEU A 271 33.07 19.52 4.10
N ALA A 272 32.65 19.35 2.84
CA ALA A 272 32.43 20.47 1.93
C ALA A 272 31.13 21.25 2.25
N ASN A 273 30.16 20.60 2.91
CA ASN A 273 28.86 21.16 3.29
C ASN A 273 28.63 21.04 4.81
N SER A 274 29.55 21.59 5.62
CA SER A 274 29.64 21.41 7.07
C SER A 274 28.44 21.88 7.92
N ASP A 275 27.34 22.33 7.31
CA ASP A 275 26.21 22.97 7.99
C ASP A 275 24.88 22.19 7.94
N THR A 276 24.82 21.00 7.33
CA THR A 276 23.51 20.37 7.03
C THR A 276 23.03 19.39 8.11
N ALA A 277 22.36 19.91 9.14
CA ALA A 277 21.54 19.16 10.10
C ALA A 277 20.50 18.25 9.42
N GLU A 278 20.15 18.54 8.16
CA GLU A 278 19.25 17.75 7.33
C GLU A 278 19.71 16.31 7.09
N SER A 279 21.02 16.04 6.98
CA SER A 279 21.53 14.69 6.77
C SER A 279 21.30 13.78 7.99
N ALA A 280 21.47 14.35 9.19
CA ALA A 280 21.13 13.68 10.44
C ALA A 280 19.62 13.44 10.55
N ALA A 281 18.80 14.43 10.17
CA ALA A 281 17.35 14.30 10.16
C ALA A 281 16.85 13.21 9.20
N ILE A 282 17.41 13.13 7.98
CA ILE A 282 17.08 12.06 7.02
C ILE A 282 17.47 10.70 7.59
N THR A 283 18.63 10.60 8.24
CA THR A 283 19.07 9.35 8.88
C THR A 283 18.10 8.95 9.99
N GLU A 284 17.83 9.84 10.95
CA GLU A 284 16.94 9.60 12.10
C GLU A 284 15.51 9.23 11.68
N LEU A 285 15.00 9.87 10.62
CA LEU A 285 13.62 9.74 10.17
C LEU A 285 13.34 8.43 9.42
N PHE A 286 14.37 7.83 8.82
CA PHE A 286 14.23 6.60 8.05
C PHE A 286 14.94 5.40 8.68
N THR A 287 15.81 5.60 9.67
CA THR A 287 16.33 4.50 10.51
C THR A 287 15.24 3.97 11.41
N GLU A 288 15.08 2.65 11.46
CA GLU A 288 14.30 2.04 12.54
C GLU A 288 14.88 2.47 13.89
N PRO A 289 14.04 2.72 14.91
CA PRO A 289 14.53 2.81 16.28
C PRO A 289 15.37 1.57 16.53
N LEU A 290 16.56 1.73 17.13
CA LEU A 290 17.35 0.60 17.64
C LEU A 290 16.54 -0.13 18.72
N SER A 291 15.56 -0.93 18.33
CA SER A 291 14.72 -1.71 19.23
C SER A 291 15.57 -2.86 19.72
N ALA A 292 16.08 -2.72 20.95
CA ALA A 292 16.45 -3.80 21.86
C ALA A 292 16.93 -5.11 21.18
N ALA A 293 18.00 -5.05 20.38
CA ALA A 293 18.79 -6.25 20.16
C ALA A 293 19.14 -6.82 21.56
N PRO A 294 18.97 -8.12 21.82
CA PRO A 294 19.28 -8.70 23.12
C PRO A 294 20.70 -8.26 23.49
N LYS A 295 20.84 -7.61 24.66
CA LYS A 295 22.15 -7.20 25.19
C LYS A 295 22.96 -8.45 25.49
N GLU A 296 23.61 -9.03 24.49
CA GLU A 296 24.66 -10.00 24.72
C GLU A 296 25.85 -9.26 25.33
N LEU A 297 26.15 -9.67 26.56
CA LEU A 297 27.09 -9.02 27.45
C LEU A 297 28.52 -9.39 27.05
N GLY A 298 29.34 -8.40 26.68
CA GLY A 298 30.78 -8.45 26.92
C GLY A 298 31.65 -8.92 25.75
N THR A 299 31.80 -8.09 24.73
CA THR A 299 33.04 -8.06 23.93
C THR A 299 33.37 -6.62 23.52
N VAL A 300 34.57 -6.16 23.89
CA VAL A 300 35.07 -4.82 23.54
C VAL A 300 35.35 -4.77 22.05
N SER A 301 34.49 -4.09 21.28
CA SER A 301 34.56 -4.04 19.82
C SER A 301 35.64 -3.09 19.33
N ARG A 302 36.55 -3.63 18.51
CA ARG A 302 37.39 -2.90 17.56
C ARG A 302 36.49 -1.99 16.70
N ALA A 303 36.97 -0.80 16.32
CA ALA A 303 36.22 0.16 15.50
C ALA A 303 35.83 -0.45 14.14
N ALA A 304 34.70 -1.14 14.10
CA ALA A 304 34.10 -1.64 12.88
C ALA A 304 33.68 -0.43 12.05
N ALA A 305 33.97 -0.46 10.76
CA ALA A 305 33.38 0.49 9.82
C ALA A 305 31.87 0.53 10.08
N ALA A 306 31.31 1.73 10.26
CA ALA A 306 29.88 1.88 10.54
C ALA A 306 29.09 1.12 9.47
N ALA A 307 28.33 0.12 9.90
CA ALA A 307 27.48 -0.64 8.98
C ALA A 307 26.56 0.35 8.24
N PRO A 308 26.31 0.15 6.94
CA PRO A 308 25.42 1.03 6.20
C PRO A 308 24.05 1.05 6.87
N THR A 309 23.50 2.24 7.03
CA THR A 309 22.12 2.42 7.48
C THR A 309 21.19 1.81 6.45
N LEU A 310 20.31 0.89 6.87
CA LEU A 310 19.32 0.27 6.01
C LEU A 310 17.95 0.93 6.24
N LEU A 311 17.36 1.44 5.16
CA LEU A 311 15.96 1.85 5.12
C LEU A 311 15.10 0.67 4.72
N ARG A 312 13.81 0.67 5.11
CA ARG A 312 12.87 -0.42 4.79
C ARG A 312 11.55 0.08 4.20
N GLY A 313 10.94 -0.70 3.30
CA GLY A 313 9.58 -0.47 2.78
C GLY A 313 9.42 0.88 2.07
N SER A 314 8.31 1.59 2.31
CA SER A 314 8.05 2.92 1.76
C SER A 314 9.21 3.91 1.92
N ALA A 315 9.87 3.93 3.09
CA ALA A 315 11.02 4.79 3.35
C ALA A 315 12.18 4.56 2.37
N ALA A 316 12.56 3.29 2.18
CA ALA A 316 13.58 2.90 1.22
C ALA A 316 13.20 3.33 -0.20
N MET A 317 11.92 3.24 -0.54
CA MET A 317 11.48 3.50 -1.90
C MET A 317 11.38 5.00 -2.17
N MET A 318 10.87 5.79 -1.21
CA MET A 318 10.88 7.25 -1.26
C MET A 318 12.32 7.76 -1.42
N TYR A 319 13.27 7.14 -0.72
CA TYR A 319 14.69 7.41 -0.88
C TYR A 319 15.20 7.11 -2.29
N LEU A 320 14.92 5.93 -2.85
CA LEU A 320 15.36 5.58 -4.22
C LEU A 320 14.75 6.51 -5.29
N LEU A 321 13.47 6.80 -5.20
CA LEU A 321 12.78 7.69 -6.13
C LEU A 321 13.35 9.13 -6.05
N ARG A 322 13.66 9.60 -4.85
CA ARG A 322 14.33 10.89 -4.64
C ARG A 322 15.73 10.88 -5.27
N ARG A 323 16.51 9.84 -5.00
CA ARG A 323 17.88 9.64 -5.54
C ARG A 323 17.90 9.57 -7.07
N ALA A 324 16.90 8.95 -7.68
CA ALA A 324 16.75 8.94 -9.14
C ALA A 324 16.71 10.37 -9.72
N VAL A 325 16.04 11.30 -9.04
CA VAL A 325 16.02 12.71 -9.45
C VAL A 325 17.33 13.42 -9.11
N GLU A 326 17.82 13.29 -7.89
CA GLU A 326 18.98 14.07 -7.40
C GLU A 326 20.30 13.64 -8.03
N VAL A 327 20.52 12.34 -8.20
CA VAL A 327 21.81 11.77 -8.62
C VAL A 327 21.79 11.31 -10.07
N HIS A 328 20.70 10.72 -10.51
CA HIS A 328 20.58 10.22 -11.88
C HIS A 328 19.92 11.23 -12.82
N HIS A 329 19.50 12.40 -12.29
CA HIS A 329 18.82 13.45 -13.05
C HIS A 329 17.65 12.90 -13.88
N LEU A 330 16.94 11.91 -13.32
CA LEU A 330 15.86 11.21 -13.98
C LEU A 330 14.52 11.78 -13.52
N PRO A 331 13.84 12.62 -14.32
CA PRO A 331 12.60 13.27 -13.93
C PRO A 331 11.41 12.32 -14.13
N TRP A 332 11.43 11.18 -13.43
CA TRP A 332 10.42 10.12 -13.58
C TRP A 332 8.99 10.60 -13.25
N PHE A 333 8.85 11.68 -12.47
CA PHE A 333 7.57 12.30 -12.11
C PHE A 333 7.03 13.26 -13.18
N CYS A 334 7.81 13.59 -14.21
CA CYS A 334 7.43 14.54 -15.26
C CYS A 334 6.63 13.83 -16.37
N PRO A 335 5.36 14.19 -16.62
CA PRO A 335 4.56 13.59 -17.68
C PRO A 335 5.20 13.70 -19.06
N GLU A 336 5.84 14.83 -19.37
CA GLU A 336 6.50 15.08 -20.66
C GLU A 336 7.72 14.18 -20.88
N PHE A 337 8.44 13.83 -19.81
CA PHE A 337 9.51 12.84 -19.86
C PHE A 337 8.96 11.46 -20.16
N LEU A 338 7.93 11.03 -19.41
CA LEU A 338 7.30 9.72 -19.57
C LEU A 338 6.65 9.54 -20.95
N GLN A 339 6.13 10.62 -21.55
CA GLN A 339 5.51 10.60 -22.86
C GLN A 339 6.45 10.16 -23.99
N ARG A 340 7.77 10.31 -23.80
CA ARG A 340 8.80 9.87 -24.76
C ARG A 340 8.77 8.35 -24.98
N PHE A 341 8.20 7.60 -24.05
CA PHE A 341 8.08 6.14 -24.11
C PHE A 341 6.66 5.66 -24.47
N ARG A 342 5.81 6.54 -25.01
CA ARG A 342 4.43 6.17 -25.36
C ARG A 342 4.42 4.99 -26.34
N GLY A 343 3.83 3.88 -25.91
CA GLY A 343 3.75 2.64 -26.70
C GLY A 343 4.99 1.75 -26.62
N ASP A 344 6.02 2.12 -25.87
CA ASP A 344 7.24 1.33 -25.66
C ASP A 344 7.55 1.17 -24.17
N THR A 345 6.79 0.27 -23.53
CA THR A 345 6.97 -0.08 -22.11
C THR A 345 8.37 -0.64 -21.84
N ALA A 346 8.98 -1.36 -22.78
CA ALA A 346 10.29 -1.97 -22.57
C ALA A 346 11.39 -0.90 -22.48
N ALA A 347 11.36 0.10 -23.37
CA ALA A 347 12.26 1.25 -23.27
C ALA A 347 12.04 2.05 -21.98
N ALA A 348 10.78 2.26 -21.58
CA ALA A 348 10.45 2.91 -20.32
C ALA A 348 11.01 2.14 -19.10
N MET A 349 10.85 0.81 -19.07
CA MET A 349 11.41 -0.04 -18.00
C MET A 349 12.93 0.06 -17.93
N SER A 350 13.61 0.07 -19.09
CA SER A 350 15.06 0.23 -19.14
C SER A 350 15.50 1.60 -18.61
N ALA A 351 14.79 2.67 -18.98
CA ALA A 351 15.12 4.03 -18.55
C ALA A 351 14.82 4.26 -17.06
N LEU A 352 13.72 3.71 -16.56
CA LEU A 352 13.26 3.85 -15.18
C LEU A 352 13.91 2.83 -14.24
N ARG A 353 14.76 1.91 -14.74
CA ARG A 353 15.34 0.83 -13.95
C ARG A 353 15.99 1.35 -12.66
N VAL A 354 16.74 2.46 -12.74
CA VAL A 354 17.44 3.06 -11.59
C VAL A 354 16.52 3.61 -10.49
N CYS A 355 15.24 3.88 -10.79
CA CYS A 355 14.25 4.24 -9.78
C CYS A 355 13.93 3.09 -8.82
N PHE A 356 14.27 1.86 -9.20
CA PHE A 356 13.77 0.63 -8.60
C PHE A 356 14.89 -0.33 -8.13
N ILE A 357 16.16 0.07 -8.28
CA ILE A 357 17.32 -0.74 -7.85
C ILE A 357 17.65 -0.42 -6.39
N GLY A 358 17.54 -1.43 -5.50
CA GLY A 358 18.01 -1.36 -4.10
C GLY A 358 19.51 -1.67 -3.94
N CYS A 359 19.94 -2.03 -2.73
CA CYS A 359 21.36 -2.25 -2.39
C CYS A 359 21.86 -3.68 -2.67
N GLU A 360 22.66 -3.93 -3.70
CA GLU A 360 23.17 -5.29 -4.06
C GLU A 360 23.97 -6.05 -2.97
N LYS A 361 24.33 -5.42 -1.84
CA LYS A 361 25.46 -5.86 -0.99
C LYS A 361 25.23 -7.02 -0.02
N ASP A 362 23.99 -7.45 0.29
CA ASP A 362 23.78 -8.53 1.29
C ASP A 362 23.50 -9.91 0.69
N GLY A 363 23.18 -10.01 -0.61
CA GLY A 363 22.98 -11.27 -1.33
C GLY A 363 21.87 -12.19 -0.81
N VAL A 364 21.10 -11.76 0.19
CA VAL A 364 20.14 -12.62 0.93
C VAL A 364 18.75 -11.98 1.02
N THR A 365 18.64 -10.66 0.96
CA THR A 365 17.35 -9.97 1.00
C THR A 365 16.83 -9.78 -0.45
N PRO A 366 15.53 -9.99 -0.76
CA PRO A 366 15.01 -9.67 -2.09
C PRO A 366 15.01 -8.14 -2.25
N LEU A 367 16.04 -7.69 -2.95
CA LEU A 367 16.58 -6.32 -2.97
C LEU A 367 15.84 -5.30 -3.83
N TRP A 368 14.58 -5.55 -4.17
CA TRP A 368 13.99 -4.86 -5.31
C TRP A 368 12.53 -4.59 -5.04
N MET A 369 12.14 -3.33 -5.24
CA MET A 369 10.81 -3.07 -5.73
C MET A 369 10.92 -3.32 -7.24
N PRO A 370 10.61 -4.51 -7.78
CA PRO A 370 10.98 -4.84 -9.15
C PRO A 370 10.44 -3.79 -10.09
N CYS A 371 11.24 -3.28 -11.04
CA CYS A 371 10.74 -2.43 -12.12
C CYS A 371 9.76 -3.26 -12.97
N THR A 372 8.54 -3.47 -12.46
CA THR A 372 7.56 -4.33 -13.10
C THR A 372 6.93 -3.60 -14.25
N ARG A 373 6.48 -4.40 -15.22
CA ARG A 373 5.77 -3.88 -16.39
C ARG A 373 4.54 -3.09 -15.96
N GLU A 374 3.78 -3.60 -15.00
CA GLU A 374 2.52 -3.02 -14.52
C GLU A 374 2.74 -1.64 -13.89
N ARG A 375 3.82 -1.46 -13.12
CA ARG A 375 4.13 -0.17 -12.50
C ARG A 375 4.56 0.87 -13.52
N VAL A 376 5.37 0.46 -14.50
CA VAL A 376 5.78 1.35 -15.59
C VAL A 376 4.58 1.71 -16.47
N GLU A 377 3.72 0.74 -16.80
CA GLU A 377 2.48 1.00 -17.54
C GLU A 377 1.54 1.94 -16.78
N LEU A 378 1.45 1.82 -15.46
CA LEU A 378 0.70 2.76 -14.62
C LEU A 378 1.24 4.19 -14.74
N LEU A 379 2.57 4.37 -14.64
CA LEU A 379 3.22 5.66 -14.79
C LEU A 379 2.95 6.28 -16.16
N LEU A 380 3.10 5.48 -17.22
CA LEU A 380 2.80 5.91 -18.58
C LEU A 380 1.32 6.25 -18.74
N SER A 381 0.40 5.49 -18.14
CA SER A 381 -1.05 5.75 -18.17
C SER A 381 -1.41 7.09 -17.50
N LEU A 382 -0.82 7.37 -16.34
CA LEU A 382 -1.01 8.65 -15.64
C LEU A 382 -0.47 9.82 -16.47
N ALA A 383 0.75 9.71 -17.00
CA ALA A 383 1.35 10.73 -17.86
C ALA A 383 0.50 11.02 -19.10
N ASN A 384 0.04 9.98 -19.79
CA ASN A 384 -0.86 10.13 -20.94
C ASN A 384 -2.15 10.86 -20.56
N THR A 385 -2.70 10.59 -19.37
CA THR A 385 -3.94 11.22 -18.89
C THR A 385 -3.72 12.69 -18.53
N PHE A 386 -2.58 13.04 -17.93
CA PHE A 386 -2.20 14.44 -17.68
C PHE A 386 -2.09 15.23 -18.98
N ILE A 387 -1.37 14.69 -19.96
CA ILE A 387 -1.16 15.34 -21.25
C ILE A 387 -2.48 15.47 -22.02
N ALA A 388 -3.29 14.41 -22.06
CA ALA A 388 -4.58 14.42 -22.76
C ALA A 388 -5.56 15.45 -22.17
N ARG A 389 -5.51 15.69 -20.86
CA ARG A 389 -6.37 16.64 -20.16
C ARG A 389 -5.75 18.04 -20.02
N GLY A 390 -4.49 18.23 -20.41
CA GLY A 390 -3.75 19.48 -20.21
C GLY A 390 -3.71 19.91 -18.74
N THR A 391 -3.52 18.96 -17.81
CA THR A 391 -3.58 19.21 -16.37
C THR A 391 -2.37 18.63 -15.64
N SER A 392 -2.27 18.90 -14.34
CA SER A 392 -1.25 18.39 -13.42
C SER A 392 -1.84 18.24 -12.03
N TYR A 393 -1.17 17.56 -11.10
CA TYR A 393 -1.62 17.53 -9.70
C TYR A 393 -1.74 18.92 -9.11
N TYR A 394 -0.80 19.81 -9.44
CA TYR A 394 -0.84 21.20 -9.00
C TYR A 394 -2.04 21.96 -9.58
N THR A 395 -2.38 21.74 -10.84
CA THR A 395 -3.59 22.31 -11.47
C THR A 395 -4.85 21.78 -10.78
N LEU A 396 -4.95 20.47 -10.57
CA LEU A 396 -6.08 19.86 -9.86
C LEU A 396 -6.23 20.42 -8.43
N LEU A 397 -5.12 20.63 -7.72
CA LEU A 397 -5.11 21.27 -6.40
C LEU A 397 -5.63 22.70 -6.51
N ARG A 398 -5.10 23.51 -7.41
CA ARG A 398 -5.55 24.90 -7.60
C ARG A 398 -7.04 24.99 -7.92
N ASP A 399 -7.55 24.08 -8.74
CA ASP A 399 -8.94 24.09 -9.18
C ASP A 399 -9.92 23.66 -8.08
N CYS A 400 -9.45 23.03 -7.00
CA CYS A 400 -10.32 22.60 -5.90
C CYS A 400 -10.71 23.71 -4.91
N GLY A 401 -10.08 24.89 -5.00
CA GLY A 401 -10.37 26.03 -4.12
C GLY A 401 -10.13 25.79 -2.63
N GLY A 402 -9.26 24.85 -2.27
CA GLY A 402 -8.96 24.51 -0.88
C GLY A 402 -9.90 23.47 -0.25
N PHE A 403 -10.77 22.83 -1.03
CA PHE A 403 -11.64 21.75 -0.56
C PHE A 403 -11.13 20.38 -0.97
N LEU A 404 -11.26 19.39 -0.09
CA LEU A 404 -10.99 17.99 -0.36
C LEU A 404 -12.14 17.31 -1.08
N PHE A 405 -13.37 17.48 -0.59
CA PHE A 405 -14.51 16.71 -1.08
C PHE A 405 -15.57 17.56 -1.82
N ALA A 406 -15.43 18.89 -1.77
CA ALA A 406 -16.41 19.90 -2.16
C ALA A 406 -17.46 20.19 -1.05
N PRO A 407 -17.98 21.44 -1.01
CA PRO A 407 -19.16 21.78 -0.22
C PRO A 407 -20.44 21.24 -0.89
N ASP A 408 -21.46 20.93 -0.09
CA ASP A 408 -22.74 20.45 -0.59
C ASP A 408 -23.35 21.46 -1.58
N THR A 409 -23.65 20.99 -2.78
CA THR A 409 -23.81 21.77 -4.02
C THR A 409 -25.09 22.61 -4.11
N GLU A 410 -25.86 22.77 -3.04
CA GLU A 410 -27.15 23.47 -3.11
C GLU A 410 -27.03 24.98 -3.38
N THR A 411 -25.85 25.58 -3.21
CA THR A 411 -25.71 27.05 -3.18
C THR A 411 -24.88 27.67 -4.30
N THR A 412 -24.16 26.89 -5.14
CA THR A 412 -23.29 27.46 -6.20
C THR A 412 -23.38 26.69 -7.53
N PRO A 413 -23.87 27.32 -8.63
CA PRO A 413 -23.98 26.70 -9.95
C PRO A 413 -22.63 26.34 -10.61
N THR A 414 -21.52 26.85 -10.09
CA THR A 414 -20.13 26.56 -10.50
C THR A 414 -19.38 25.88 -9.37
N ALA A 415 -20.00 24.88 -8.75
CA ALA A 415 -19.42 24.16 -7.61
C ALA A 415 -18.02 23.65 -7.94
N LEU A 416 -17.04 24.12 -7.16
CA LEU A 416 -15.67 23.66 -7.25
C LEU A 416 -15.63 22.16 -6.95
N CYS A 417 -15.00 21.39 -7.83
CA CYS A 417 -14.76 19.98 -7.58
C CYS A 417 -13.70 19.86 -6.47
N GLY A 418 -14.02 19.18 -5.37
CA GLY A 418 -13.03 18.88 -4.34
C GLY A 418 -11.82 18.14 -4.92
N PHE A 419 -10.68 18.24 -4.26
CA PHE A 419 -9.43 17.63 -4.70
C PHE A 419 -9.53 16.10 -4.84
N VAL A 420 -10.11 15.41 -3.86
CA VAL A 420 -10.29 13.95 -3.91
C VAL A 420 -11.22 13.53 -5.06
N PRO A 421 -12.42 14.10 -5.24
CA PRO A 421 -13.25 13.81 -6.41
C PRO A 421 -12.56 14.15 -7.74
N ALA A 422 -11.73 15.20 -7.78
CA ALA A 422 -10.96 15.54 -8.97
C ALA A 422 -9.94 14.44 -9.31
N LEU A 423 -9.22 13.90 -8.32
CA LEU A 423 -8.31 12.76 -8.49
C LEU A 423 -9.03 11.49 -8.97
N VAL A 424 -10.18 11.17 -8.36
CA VAL A 424 -11.01 10.02 -8.74
C VAL A 424 -11.47 10.12 -10.20
N ARG A 425 -11.94 11.31 -10.61
CA ARG A 425 -12.34 11.59 -12.01
C ARG A 425 -11.15 11.68 -12.95
N PHE A 426 -9.96 11.99 -12.43
CA PHE A 426 -8.75 12.16 -13.21
C PHE A 426 -8.28 10.82 -13.77
N HIS A 427 -8.12 9.80 -12.93
CA HIS A 427 -7.59 8.51 -13.36
C HIS A 427 -8.19 7.35 -12.55
N SER A 428 -8.49 6.23 -13.21
CA SER A 428 -9.10 5.04 -12.57
C SER A 428 -8.27 4.48 -11.42
N ARG A 429 -6.97 4.76 -11.40
CA ARG A 429 -6.07 4.42 -10.28
C ARG A 429 -6.54 4.96 -8.93
N TYR A 430 -7.19 6.11 -8.91
CA TYR A 430 -7.73 6.74 -7.69
C TYR A 430 -9.12 6.22 -7.32
N SER A 431 -9.69 5.34 -8.15
CA SER A 431 -11.05 4.81 -8.02
C SER A 431 -11.03 3.55 -7.18
N ASP A 432 -11.21 3.73 -5.88
CA ASP A 432 -11.10 2.65 -4.90
C ASP A 432 -12.37 2.58 -4.06
N PHE A 433 -13.16 1.53 -4.32
CA PHE A 433 -14.49 1.34 -3.76
C PHE A 433 -14.68 -0.12 -3.33
N ALA A 434 -15.13 -0.31 -2.09
CA ALA A 434 -15.57 -1.59 -1.56
C ALA A 434 -17.06 -1.80 -1.86
N ARG A 435 -17.41 -3.03 -2.26
CA ARG A 435 -18.80 -3.47 -2.45
C ARG A 435 -19.18 -4.35 -1.27
N VAL A 436 -20.09 -3.88 -0.43
CA VAL A 436 -20.57 -4.60 0.75
C VAL A 436 -22.03 -4.99 0.49
N PRO A 437 -22.41 -6.26 0.61
CA PRO A 437 -23.82 -6.63 0.53
C PRO A 437 -24.57 -5.98 1.69
N GLU A 438 -25.74 -5.40 1.41
CA GLU A 438 -26.58 -4.84 2.45
C GLU A 438 -27.10 -5.98 3.34
N GLU A 439 -26.59 -6.08 4.57
CA GLU A 439 -27.05 -7.09 5.54
C GLU A 439 -28.51 -6.80 5.90
N GLY A 440 -29.41 -7.63 5.36
CA GLY A 440 -30.71 -7.90 5.96
C GLY A 440 -31.62 -6.70 6.20
N SER A 441 -32.24 -6.18 5.14
CA SER A 441 -33.69 -5.95 5.28
C SER A 441 -34.34 -7.33 5.28
N GLU A 442 -34.32 -8.00 6.43
CA GLU A 442 -35.11 -9.21 6.69
C GLU A 442 -36.59 -8.82 6.67
N CYS A 443 -37.14 -8.49 5.49
CA CYS A 443 -38.57 -8.38 5.27
C CYS A 443 -39.08 -9.80 4.98
N PRO A 444 -39.65 -10.50 5.97
CA PRO A 444 -40.12 -11.86 5.79
C PRO A 444 -41.44 -11.79 5.02
N GLY A 445 -41.39 -11.88 3.69
CA GLY A 445 -42.63 -11.92 2.90
C GLY A 445 -42.55 -11.76 1.38
N ARG A 446 -41.38 -11.50 0.78
CA ARG A 446 -41.30 -11.35 -0.69
C ARG A 446 -40.98 -12.69 -1.37
N ASN A 447 -42.04 -13.44 -1.71
CA ASN A 447 -41.93 -14.64 -2.51
C ASN A 447 -41.60 -14.31 -3.98
N SER A 448 -40.51 -14.93 -4.47
CA SER A 448 -40.20 -15.24 -5.88
C SER A 448 -40.25 -14.07 -6.89
N GLY A 449 -39.09 -13.46 -7.10
CA GLY A 449 -38.79 -12.65 -8.28
C GLY A 449 -37.43 -11.99 -8.14
N GLU A 450 -36.37 -12.66 -8.61
CA GLU A 450 -35.02 -12.13 -8.93
C GLU A 450 -34.65 -10.80 -8.25
N ALA A 451 -34.54 -10.80 -6.92
CA ALA A 451 -34.17 -9.60 -6.18
C ALA A 451 -32.66 -9.39 -6.34
N VAL A 452 -32.29 -8.38 -7.12
CA VAL A 452 -30.93 -7.84 -7.13
C VAL A 452 -30.59 -7.49 -5.69
N SER A 453 -29.64 -8.21 -5.08
CA SER A 453 -29.15 -7.87 -3.75
C SER A 453 -28.66 -6.44 -3.77
N ASP A 454 -29.22 -5.57 -2.93
CA ASP A 454 -28.75 -4.20 -2.82
C ASP A 454 -27.30 -4.26 -2.33
N VAL A 455 -26.39 -3.74 -3.16
CA VAL A 455 -24.96 -3.67 -2.87
C VAL A 455 -24.67 -2.25 -2.45
N CYS A 456 -24.20 -2.10 -1.22
CA CYS A 456 -23.68 -0.86 -0.73
C CYS A 456 -22.27 -0.60 -1.28
N ILE A 457 -22.00 0.63 -1.71
CA ILE A 457 -20.69 1.06 -2.19
C ILE A 457 -20.04 1.94 -1.14
N VAL A 458 -18.92 1.48 -0.58
CA VAL A 458 -18.11 2.23 0.38
C VAL A 458 -16.89 2.82 -0.36
N PRO A 459 -16.76 4.15 -0.49
CA PRO A 459 -15.55 4.75 -1.01
C PRO A 459 -14.41 4.51 -0.01
N VAL A 460 -13.37 3.77 -0.38
CA VAL A 460 -12.17 3.59 0.46
C VAL A 460 -11.12 4.65 0.09
N LEU A 461 -10.99 4.94 -1.21
CA LEU A 461 -10.24 6.06 -1.78
C LEU A 461 -8.82 6.23 -1.23
N LYS A 462 -8.13 5.13 -0.91
CA LYS A 462 -6.84 5.12 -0.20
C LYS A 462 -5.83 6.08 -0.83
N LEU A 463 -5.59 5.96 -2.14
CA LEU A 463 -4.60 6.81 -2.83
C LEU A 463 -4.98 8.27 -2.88
N SER A 464 -6.26 8.58 -3.06
CA SER A 464 -6.73 9.96 -3.13
C SER A 464 -6.57 10.63 -1.76
N GLN A 465 -6.92 9.92 -0.69
CA GLN A 465 -6.71 10.37 0.68
C GLN A 465 -5.22 10.52 1.01
N LEU A 466 -4.38 9.55 0.62
CA LEU A 466 -2.94 9.60 0.86
C LEU A 466 -2.27 10.75 0.08
N THR A 467 -2.71 11.02 -1.15
CA THR A 467 -2.22 12.15 -1.95
C THR A 467 -2.58 13.47 -1.27
N ALA A 468 -3.82 13.59 -0.79
CA ALA A 468 -4.27 14.74 -0.02
C ALA A 468 -3.48 14.92 1.28
N LEU A 469 -3.25 13.85 2.04
CA LEU A 469 -2.45 13.87 3.27
C LEU A 469 -1.01 14.32 3.00
N ALA A 470 -0.35 13.74 1.99
CA ALA A 470 1.01 14.13 1.62
C ALA A 470 1.12 15.63 1.31
N ILE A 471 0.13 16.20 0.61
CA ILE A 471 0.07 17.63 0.29
C ILE A 471 -0.23 18.47 1.54
N GLU A 472 -1.22 18.06 2.34
CA GLU A 472 -1.64 18.72 3.60
C GLU A 472 -0.47 18.83 4.58
N GLU A 473 0.42 17.84 4.59
CA GLU A 473 1.60 17.78 5.43
C GLU A 473 2.81 18.53 4.84
N ALA A 474 3.10 18.34 3.56
CA ALA A 474 4.31 18.88 2.94
C ALA A 474 4.23 20.38 2.64
N LEU A 475 3.10 20.90 2.13
CA LEU A 475 3.02 22.30 1.71
C LEU A 475 3.15 23.30 2.86
N PRO A 476 2.49 23.11 4.02
CA PRO A 476 2.71 24.01 5.15
C PRO A 476 4.17 23.99 5.61
N ALA A 477 4.85 22.84 5.57
CA ALA A 477 6.28 22.76 5.87
C ALA A 477 7.12 23.53 4.84
N LEU A 478 6.79 23.41 3.55
CA LEU A 478 7.45 24.11 2.45
C LEU A 478 7.32 25.63 2.58
N TRP A 479 6.10 26.12 2.82
CA TRP A 479 5.85 27.55 2.97
C TRP A 479 6.55 28.15 4.19
N ARG A 480 6.63 27.39 5.29
CA ARG A 480 7.43 27.79 6.45
C ARG A 480 8.91 27.87 6.10
N TYR A 481 9.43 26.86 5.39
CA TYR A 481 10.82 26.84 4.93
C TYR A 481 11.15 28.04 4.03
N HIS A 482 10.29 28.36 3.06
CA HIS A 482 10.46 29.55 2.20
C HIS A 482 10.43 30.84 3.01
N ALA A 483 9.47 31.00 3.92
CA ALA A 483 9.34 32.21 4.74
C ALA A 483 10.60 32.49 5.58
N VAL A 484 11.21 31.45 6.16
CA VAL A 484 12.45 31.61 6.93
C VAL A 484 13.64 31.90 6.02
N SER A 485 13.73 31.22 4.87
CA SER A 485 14.81 31.42 3.90
C SER A 485 14.82 32.86 3.35
N SER A 486 13.65 33.40 3.03
CA SER A 486 13.51 34.80 2.57
C SER A 486 13.88 35.84 3.63
N ALA A 487 13.68 35.53 4.92
CA ALA A 487 14.05 36.44 6.01
C ALA A 487 15.57 36.50 6.25
N SER A 488 16.31 35.43 5.94
CA SER A 488 17.75 35.35 6.13
C SER A 488 18.56 35.96 4.97
N SER A 489 18.02 35.92 3.75
CA SER A 489 18.66 36.57 2.60
C SER A 489 18.54 38.08 2.75
N ARG A 490 19.66 38.77 3.05
CA ARG A 490 19.79 40.23 2.90
C ARG A 490 19.18 40.62 1.55
N PRO A 491 18.39 41.71 1.47
CA PRO A 491 17.67 42.07 0.25
C PRO A 491 18.67 42.30 -0.89
N LEU A 492 18.89 41.26 -1.69
CA LEU A 492 19.63 41.30 -2.94
C LEU A 492 18.68 41.93 -3.95
N ILE A 493 18.73 43.26 -3.99
CA ILE A 493 18.41 44.14 -5.13
C ILE A 493 17.25 43.63 -6.01
N SER A 494 16.04 44.12 -5.71
CA SER A 494 14.98 44.46 -6.68
C SER A 494 14.67 43.41 -7.77
N SER A 495 14.30 42.18 -7.40
CA SER A 495 13.51 41.36 -8.32
C SER A 495 12.10 41.94 -8.38
N VAL A 496 11.71 42.43 -9.56
CA VAL A 496 10.38 42.93 -9.91
C VAL A 496 9.31 41.99 -9.33
N LEU A 497 8.48 42.52 -8.44
CA LEU A 497 7.33 41.81 -7.88
C LEU A 497 6.48 41.29 -9.05
N PRO A 498 6.20 39.98 -9.15
CA PRO A 498 5.32 39.44 -10.19
C PRO A 498 4.03 40.24 -10.17
N SER A 499 3.59 40.68 -11.36
CA SER A 499 2.43 41.55 -11.52
C SER A 499 1.21 40.99 -10.78
N ALA A 500 0.41 41.89 -10.21
CA ALA A 500 -0.72 41.66 -9.30
C ALA A 500 -1.91 40.85 -9.87
N HIS A 501 -1.70 40.00 -10.88
CA HIS A 501 -2.73 39.19 -11.48
C HIS A 501 -3.00 37.91 -10.68
N ALA A 502 -4.16 37.94 -10.02
CA ALA A 502 -4.88 36.87 -9.35
C ALA A 502 -4.17 36.28 -8.12
N SER A 503 -4.49 36.84 -6.96
CA SER A 503 -4.36 36.18 -5.67
C SER A 503 -5.08 34.82 -5.71
N SER A 504 -4.34 33.75 -6.00
CA SER A 504 -4.88 32.40 -5.90
C SER A 504 -5.16 32.11 -4.41
N TRP A 505 -6.19 31.31 -4.13
CA TRP A 505 -6.49 30.89 -2.77
C TRP A 505 -5.28 30.22 -2.10
N LEU A 506 -4.44 29.54 -2.90
CA LEU A 506 -3.24 28.85 -2.45
C LEU A 506 -2.15 29.84 -2.02
N ALA A 507 -1.93 30.93 -2.77
CA ALA A 507 -1.00 31.99 -2.39
C ALA A 507 -1.45 32.71 -1.11
N ASP A 508 -2.74 33.01 -0.99
CA ASP A 508 -3.34 33.56 0.23
C ASP A 508 -3.19 32.60 1.42
N ARG A 509 -3.34 31.29 1.18
CA ARG A 509 -3.12 30.24 2.19
C ARG A 509 -1.66 30.17 2.64
N ALA A 510 -0.72 30.15 1.70
CA ALA A 510 0.71 30.18 1.98
C ALA A 510 1.09 31.41 2.81
N ALA A 511 0.60 32.59 2.43
CA ALA A 511 0.85 33.85 3.15
C ALA A 511 0.28 33.84 4.58
N ARG A 512 -0.87 33.20 4.84
CA ARG A 512 -1.40 33.02 6.19
C ARG A 512 -0.52 32.10 7.03
N ILE A 513 -0.09 30.96 6.48
CA ILE A 513 0.77 30.01 7.20
C ILE A 513 2.14 30.64 7.48
N ALA A 514 2.72 31.38 6.53
CA ALA A 514 3.97 32.10 6.73
C ALA A 514 3.85 33.15 7.87
N ARG A 515 2.75 33.93 7.91
CA ARG A 515 2.50 34.91 8.98
C ARG A 515 2.34 34.28 10.36
N SER A 516 1.72 33.10 10.44
CA SER A 516 1.49 32.38 11.71
C SER A 516 2.80 32.11 12.47
N ILE A 517 3.92 31.90 11.76
CA ILE A 517 5.25 31.67 12.37
C ILE A 517 5.70 32.89 13.16
N SER A 518 5.46 34.09 12.61
CA SER A 518 5.85 35.35 13.23
C SER A 518 5.06 35.61 14.50
N GLU A 519 3.76 35.27 14.49
CA GLU A 519 2.86 35.49 15.63
C GLU A 519 3.09 34.48 16.76
N LEU A 520 3.43 33.22 16.44
CA LEU A 520 3.69 32.16 17.40
C LEU A 520 4.82 32.50 18.39
N ARG A 521 5.74 33.39 18.02
CA ARG A 521 6.80 33.89 18.91
C ARG A 521 6.30 34.83 20.01
N THR A 522 5.09 35.38 19.87
CA THR A 522 4.61 36.50 20.72
C THR A 522 3.32 36.21 21.47
N LYS A 523 2.50 35.25 21.04
CA LYS A 523 1.21 34.95 21.67
C LYS A 523 1.00 33.45 21.86
N LYS A 524 0.30 33.09 22.93
CA LYS A 524 -0.19 31.74 23.20
C LYS A 524 -0.99 31.27 21.97
N PRO A 525 -0.71 30.09 21.40
CA PRO A 525 -1.36 29.62 20.18
C PRO A 525 -2.86 29.45 20.43
N GLU A 526 -3.67 30.41 20.00
CA GLU A 526 -5.10 30.22 19.89
C GLU A 526 -5.39 29.29 18.72
N SER A 527 -6.33 28.39 18.95
CA SER A 527 -6.57 27.15 18.21
C SER A 527 -6.87 27.36 16.72
N SER A 528 -6.34 26.43 15.93
CA SER A 528 -6.78 26.07 14.58
C SER A 528 -6.27 26.94 13.43
N PHE A 529 -4.94 27.02 13.29
CA PHE A 529 -4.41 27.19 11.93
C PHE A 529 -4.78 25.94 11.13
N SER A 530 -5.65 26.14 10.15
CA SER A 530 -6.09 25.11 9.20
C SER A 530 -4.98 24.93 8.16
N GLY A 531 -4.68 23.68 7.77
CA GLY A 531 -3.57 23.32 6.88
C GLY A 531 -3.80 23.74 5.43
N VAL A 532 -3.56 22.91 4.43
CA VAL A 532 -3.85 23.27 3.03
C VAL A 532 -5.37 23.31 2.81
N PHE A 533 -6.07 22.28 3.28
CA PHE A 533 -7.49 22.10 3.04
C PHE A 533 -8.37 22.62 4.20
N VAL A 534 -9.54 23.16 3.86
CA VAL A 534 -10.48 23.71 4.85
C VAL A 534 -11.33 22.63 5.52
N ASP A 535 -11.56 21.51 4.84
CA ASP A 535 -12.38 20.38 5.26
C ASP A 535 -11.55 19.12 5.54
N CYS A 536 -10.29 19.27 5.99
CA CYS A 536 -9.40 18.16 6.34
C CYS A 536 -9.96 17.23 7.42
N ALA A 537 -10.90 17.70 8.25
CA ALA A 537 -11.63 16.87 9.21
C ALA A 537 -12.54 15.80 8.56
N LYS A 538 -12.80 15.89 7.25
CA LYS A 538 -13.52 14.90 6.45
C LYS A 538 -12.63 13.74 5.96
N LEU A 539 -11.30 13.85 6.11
CA LEU A 539 -10.40 12.73 5.84
C LEU A 539 -10.70 11.57 6.81
N SER A 540 -10.52 10.36 6.30
CA SER A 540 -10.43 9.15 7.11
C SER A 540 -8.99 8.61 7.03
N ILE A 541 -8.73 7.51 7.73
CA ILE A 541 -7.44 6.83 7.62
C ILE A 541 -7.25 6.25 6.21
N CYS A 542 -6.01 6.09 5.80
CA CYS A 542 -5.64 5.41 4.58
C CYS A 542 -5.46 3.93 4.89
N CYS A 543 -6.55 3.13 4.83
CA CYS A 543 -6.52 1.70 5.10
C CYS A 543 -5.51 0.94 4.24
N ASP A 544 -4.29 0.83 4.77
CA ASP A 544 -3.22 0.01 4.27
C ASP A 544 -3.22 -1.36 4.99
N TYR A 545 -2.13 -2.11 4.88
CA TYR A 545 -2.03 -3.43 5.50
C TYR A 545 -1.47 -3.40 6.93
N GLN A 546 -0.88 -2.27 7.36
CA GLN A 546 -0.32 -2.10 8.71
C GLN A 546 -1.38 -1.68 9.72
N ILE A 547 -2.29 -0.80 9.32
CA ILE A 547 -3.34 -0.28 10.20
C ILE A 547 -4.27 -1.40 10.70
N PRO A 548 -4.80 -2.32 9.87
CA PRO A 548 -5.63 -3.41 10.35
C PRO A 548 -4.89 -4.34 11.33
N LYS A 549 -3.56 -4.48 11.19
CA LYS A 549 -2.74 -5.25 12.13
C LYS A 549 -2.71 -4.58 13.51
N ALA A 550 -2.50 -3.26 13.58
CA ALA A 550 -2.59 -2.48 14.82
C ALA A 550 -3.96 -2.60 15.47
N LEU A 551 -5.03 -2.43 14.68
CA LEU A 551 -6.41 -2.51 15.17
C LEU A 551 -6.77 -3.91 15.68
N ARG A 552 -6.31 -4.97 14.99
CA ARG A 552 -6.51 -6.36 15.45
C ARG A 552 -5.79 -6.65 16.76
N ALA A 553 -4.54 -6.20 16.89
CA ALA A 553 -3.78 -6.35 18.14
C ALA A 553 -4.42 -5.59 19.31
N ALA A 554 -4.98 -4.41 19.04
CA ALA A 554 -5.75 -3.63 20.02
C ALA A 554 -7.12 -4.23 20.34
N GLY A 555 -7.52 -5.33 19.69
CA GLY A 555 -8.86 -5.91 19.83
C GLY A 555 -10.00 -5.04 19.29
N LEU A 556 -9.67 -4.00 18.51
CA LEU A 556 -10.62 -3.10 17.85
C LEU A 556 -11.12 -3.64 16.50
N LEU A 557 -10.51 -4.72 16.03
CA LEU A 557 -10.86 -5.44 14.83
C LEU A 557 -10.76 -6.94 15.11
N MET A 558 -11.86 -7.65 14.95
CA MET A 558 -11.94 -9.10 15.12
C MET A 558 -12.28 -9.74 13.77
N TYR A 559 -11.64 -10.86 13.44
CA TYR A 559 -11.98 -11.66 12.27
C TYR A 559 -12.76 -12.89 12.70
N ASP A 560 -13.66 -13.37 11.85
CA ASP A 560 -14.23 -14.70 12.03
C ASP A 560 -13.16 -15.80 11.87
N ASP A 561 -13.50 -17.05 12.23
CA ASP A 561 -12.56 -18.17 12.18
C ASP A 561 -12.00 -18.44 10.77
N HIS A 562 -12.74 -18.07 9.73
CA HIS A 562 -12.32 -18.27 8.35
C HIS A 562 -11.24 -17.26 7.96
N LEU A 563 -11.53 -15.97 8.12
CA LEU A 563 -10.61 -14.88 7.79
C LEU A 563 -9.39 -14.88 8.72
N ALA A 564 -9.57 -15.18 10.01
CA ALA A 564 -8.44 -15.32 10.94
C ALA A 564 -7.44 -16.38 10.46
N ARG A 565 -7.93 -17.57 10.06
CA ARG A 565 -7.06 -18.65 9.53
C ARG A 565 -6.31 -18.22 8.28
N ILE A 566 -6.98 -17.57 7.33
CA ILE A 566 -6.34 -17.06 6.10
C ILE A 566 -5.20 -16.10 6.46
N VAL A 567 -5.45 -15.12 7.33
CA VAL A 567 -4.45 -14.13 7.71
C VAL A 567 -3.30 -14.75 8.51
N ASP A 568 -3.61 -15.63 9.46
CA ASP A 568 -2.61 -16.22 10.37
C ASP A 568 -1.71 -17.23 9.66
N GLN A 569 -2.22 -17.86 8.59
CA GLN A 569 -1.46 -18.75 7.70
C GLN A 569 -0.77 -18.01 6.56
N HIS A 570 -0.80 -16.66 6.53
CA HIS A 570 -0.22 -15.88 5.43
C HIS A 570 -0.74 -16.32 4.05
N VAL A 571 -2.01 -16.71 3.97
CA VAL A 571 -2.65 -17.06 2.71
C VAL A 571 -2.94 -15.77 1.94
N LEU A 572 -2.50 -15.75 0.69
CA LEU A 572 -2.60 -14.58 -0.16
C LEU A 572 -4.05 -14.31 -0.58
N LEU A 573 -4.58 -13.17 -0.15
CA LEU A 573 -5.93 -12.71 -0.48
C LEU A 573 -6.05 -12.28 -1.94
N LEU A 574 -7.23 -12.55 -2.52
CA LEU A 574 -7.62 -12.01 -3.81
C LEU A 574 -7.99 -10.52 -3.64
N PRO A 575 -7.44 -9.60 -4.45
CA PRO A 575 -7.91 -8.22 -4.48
C PRO A 575 -9.40 -8.14 -4.84
N GLY A 576 -10.19 -7.38 -4.10
CA GLY A 576 -11.64 -7.27 -4.29
C GLY A 576 -12.46 -8.41 -3.68
N SER A 577 -11.84 -9.36 -2.97
CA SER A 577 -12.57 -10.45 -2.29
C SER A 577 -13.38 -9.96 -1.09
N ALA A 578 -14.34 -10.77 -0.64
CA ALA A 578 -15.13 -10.47 0.54
C ALA A 578 -14.24 -10.31 1.78
N GLU A 579 -13.25 -11.18 1.94
CA GLU A 579 -12.24 -11.15 3.01
C GLU A 579 -11.45 -9.84 3.02
N GLU A 580 -10.92 -9.47 1.85
CA GLU A 580 -10.19 -8.22 1.64
C GLU A 580 -11.03 -6.99 1.95
N VAL A 581 -12.22 -6.91 1.35
CA VAL A 581 -13.18 -5.83 1.56
C VAL A 581 -13.56 -5.73 3.04
N SER A 582 -13.78 -6.86 3.71
CA SER A 582 -14.11 -6.91 5.15
C SER A 582 -13.01 -6.26 5.98
N ILE A 583 -11.74 -6.61 5.72
CA ILE A 583 -10.58 -6.04 6.44
C ILE A 583 -10.56 -4.52 6.30
N ARG A 584 -10.71 -3.99 5.07
CA ARG A 584 -10.63 -2.54 4.83
C ARG A 584 -11.78 -1.78 5.44
N VAL A 585 -13.01 -2.21 5.18
CA VAL A 585 -14.19 -1.51 5.64
C VAL A 585 -14.25 -1.55 7.16
N ALA A 586 -13.98 -2.71 7.78
CA ALA A 586 -13.93 -2.82 9.23
C ALA A 586 -12.78 -1.99 9.83
N ALA A 587 -11.61 -1.89 9.18
CA ALA A 587 -10.53 -1.01 9.63
C ALA A 587 -10.91 0.48 9.59
N LEU A 588 -11.60 0.94 8.54
CA LEU A 588 -12.15 2.30 8.47
C LEU A 588 -13.09 2.56 9.66
N ILE A 589 -14.05 1.66 9.90
CA ILE A 589 -15.02 1.79 10.99
C ILE A 589 -14.33 1.80 12.35
N ALA A 590 -13.39 0.88 12.58
CA ALA A 590 -12.64 0.78 13.83
C ALA A 590 -11.81 2.03 14.11
N ALA A 591 -11.13 2.58 13.09
CA ALA A 591 -10.37 3.81 13.23
C ALA A 591 -11.24 5.03 13.47
N GLU A 592 -12.40 5.14 12.82
CA GLU A 592 -13.36 6.22 13.08
C GLU A 592 -13.91 6.15 14.51
N ARG A 593 -14.24 4.94 15.00
CA ARG A 593 -14.66 4.74 16.39
C ARG A 593 -13.56 5.09 17.38
N LEU A 594 -12.32 4.69 17.10
CA LEU A 594 -11.16 5.02 17.93
C LEU A 594 -10.92 6.53 17.96
N LEU A 595 -11.00 7.21 16.82
CA LEU A 595 -10.86 8.67 16.73
C LEU A 595 -11.96 9.39 17.54
N GLN A 596 -13.20 8.92 17.45
CA GLN A 596 -14.31 9.44 18.25
C GLN A 596 -14.08 9.21 19.75
N PHE A 597 -13.66 8.00 20.13
CA PHE A 597 -13.34 7.65 21.51
C PHE A 597 -12.24 8.57 22.07
N LEU A 598 -11.12 8.73 21.36
CA LEU A 598 -9.99 9.56 21.79
C LEU A 598 -10.34 11.06 21.89
N ASN A 599 -11.30 11.53 21.08
CA ASN A 599 -11.79 12.91 21.13
C ASN A 599 -12.95 13.13 22.12
N THR A 600 -13.51 12.07 22.70
CA THR A 600 -14.59 12.18 23.68
C THR A 600 -14.03 12.73 24.99
N PRO A 601 -14.67 13.74 25.63
CA PRO A 601 -14.23 14.25 26.92
C PRO A 601 -14.07 13.14 27.96
N LEU A 602 -13.02 13.20 28.77
CA LEU A 602 -12.69 12.16 29.76
C LEU A 602 -13.86 11.84 30.71
N GLN A 603 -14.65 12.84 31.10
CA GLN A 603 -15.84 12.64 31.94
C GLN A 603 -16.87 11.72 31.25
N GLN A 604 -17.05 11.87 29.94
CA GLN A 604 -17.92 11.02 29.14
C GLN A 604 -17.28 9.64 28.90
N GLN A 605 -15.96 9.57 28.67
CA GLN A 605 -15.25 8.29 28.60
C GLN A 605 -15.43 7.49 29.90
N LEU A 606 -15.24 8.13 31.06
CA LEU A 606 -15.43 7.53 32.38
C LEU A 606 -16.89 7.16 32.67
N PHE A 607 -17.85 7.92 32.13
CA PHE A 607 -19.27 7.57 32.21
C PHE A 607 -19.58 6.30 31.42
N LEU A 608 -19.10 6.22 30.17
CA LEU A 608 -19.19 5.01 29.34
C LEU A 608 -18.53 3.79 30.01
N VAL A 609 -17.49 4.03 30.81
CA VAL A 609 -16.81 3.00 31.61
C VAL A 609 -17.66 2.54 32.81
N ARG A 610 -18.39 3.44 33.46
CA ARG A 610 -19.03 3.19 34.77
C ARG A 610 -20.42 2.55 34.68
N GLU A 611 -21.16 2.72 33.59
CA GLU A 611 -22.54 2.19 33.46
C GLU A 611 -22.68 0.65 33.48
N ARG A 612 -21.60 -0.14 33.58
CA ARG A 612 -21.66 -1.61 33.66
C ARG A 612 -21.37 -2.25 35.03
N GLY A 613 -21.50 -1.49 36.13
CA GLY A 613 -21.72 -2.09 37.45
C GLY A 613 -20.47 -2.52 38.24
N ALA A 614 -19.29 -1.97 37.93
CA ALA A 614 -18.11 -2.15 38.78
C ALA A 614 -18.19 -1.19 39.99
N THR A 615 -18.18 -1.76 41.21
CA THR A 615 -18.03 -1.01 42.46
C THR A 615 -16.70 -0.26 42.45
N VAL A 616 -16.74 0.99 42.90
CA VAL A 616 -15.62 1.94 42.89
C VAL A 616 -14.57 1.52 43.93
N GLU A 617 -13.79 0.49 43.64
CA GLU A 617 -12.46 0.39 44.23
C GLU A 617 -11.50 1.22 43.38
N GLU A 618 -10.68 2.03 44.04
CA GLU A 618 -9.67 2.91 43.46
C GLU A 618 -8.66 2.08 42.64
N VAL A 619 -8.91 1.91 41.33
CA VAL A 619 -7.96 1.28 40.43
C VAL A 619 -6.78 2.23 40.22
N ALA A 620 -5.68 1.97 40.92
CA ALA A 620 -4.40 2.63 40.71
C ALA A 620 -3.84 2.24 39.32
N GLY A 621 -4.00 3.14 38.34
CA GLY A 621 -3.54 2.93 36.96
C GLY A 621 -4.39 3.67 35.93
N ALA A 622 -4.70 4.96 36.19
CA ALA A 622 -5.47 5.74 35.24
C ALA A 622 -4.73 5.79 33.88
N PRO A 623 -5.42 5.53 32.75
CA PRO A 623 -4.81 5.53 31.43
C PRO A 623 -4.12 6.86 31.14
N ALA A 624 -2.99 6.80 30.43
CA ALA A 624 -2.19 7.97 30.10
C ALA A 624 -3.06 9.06 29.45
N GLN A 625 -3.10 10.24 30.06
CA GLN A 625 -3.92 11.36 29.58
C GLN A 625 -3.13 12.18 28.55
N LEU A 626 -3.77 12.51 27.43
CA LEU A 626 -3.25 13.55 26.53
C LEU A 626 -3.39 14.92 27.22
N PRO A 627 -2.28 15.65 27.47
CA PRO A 627 -2.32 16.91 28.18
C PRO A 627 -2.94 18.01 27.29
N GLY A 628 -4.18 18.40 27.57
CA GLY A 628 -4.83 19.58 26.96
C GLY A 628 -5.89 19.29 25.89
N LYS A 629 -6.80 20.25 25.69
CA LYS A 629 -7.95 20.18 24.76
C LYS A 629 -7.54 20.30 23.28
N ARG A 630 -6.54 19.55 22.80
CA ARG A 630 -6.31 19.44 21.36
C ARG A 630 -7.16 18.30 20.81
N LEU A 631 -8.03 18.63 19.86
CA LEU A 631 -8.74 17.62 19.09
C LEU A 631 -7.72 16.85 18.27
N LEU A 632 -7.70 15.54 18.45
CA LEU A 632 -6.92 14.62 17.66
C LEU A 632 -7.46 14.64 16.23
N SER A 633 -6.59 14.89 15.26
CA SER A 633 -6.94 14.74 13.84
C SER A 633 -6.67 13.32 13.38
N VAL A 634 -7.33 12.93 12.27
CA VAL A 634 -7.13 11.62 11.65
C VAL A 634 -5.69 11.39 11.20
N ILE A 635 -4.94 12.45 10.86
CA ILE A 635 -3.53 12.37 10.42
C ILE A 635 -2.67 11.75 11.53
N HIS A 636 -2.84 12.22 12.77
CA HIS A 636 -2.10 11.70 13.92
C HIS A 636 -2.44 10.24 14.20
N LEU A 637 -3.72 9.88 14.04
CA LEU A 637 -4.19 8.51 14.26
C LEU A 637 -3.71 7.56 13.16
N ASP A 638 -3.77 7.99 11.91
CA ASP A 638 -3.29 7.24 10.74
C ASP A 638 -1.81 6.87 10.90
N TYR A 639 -0.97 7.86 11.20
CA TYR A 639 0.45 7.64 11.47
C TYR A 639 0.67 6.71 12.67
N ALA A 640 -0.06 6.92 13.78
CA ALA A 640 0.13 6.10 14.97
C ALA A 640 -0.24 4.64 14.74
N LEU A 641 -1.38 4.37 14.09
CA LEU A 641 -1.79 3.01 13.75
C LEU A 641 -0.82 2.37 12.76
N TRP A 642 -0.35 3.11 11.75
CA TRP A 642 0.67 2.64 10.83
C TRP A 642 1.97 2.27 11.55
N TYR A 643 2.47 3.16 12.41
CA TYR A 643 3.72 3.01 13.15
C TYR A 643 3.66 1.82 14.12
N VAL A 644 2.57 1.71 14.90
CA VAL A 644 2.36 0.60 15.83
C VAL A 644 2.25 -0.73 15.09
N GLY A 645 1.42 -0.76 14.04
CA GLY A 645 1.23 -1.96 13.21
C GLY A 645 2.56 -2.47 12.63
N ARG A 646 3.44 -1.55 12.29
CA ARG A 646 4.73 -1.85 11.67
C ARG A 646 5.81 -2.26 12.67
N TYR A 647 5.99 -1.52 13.76
CA TYR A 647 7.21 -1.60 14.58
C TYR A 647 6.99 -2.14 15.99
N MET A 648 5.78 -1.99 16.55
CA MET A 648 5.57 -2.19 17.99
C MET A 648 4.84 -3.48 18.33
N LEU A 649 4.33 -4.19 17.32
CA LEU A 649 3.63 -5.44 17.53
C LEU A 649 4.57 -6.64 17.46
N PRO A 650 4.33 -7.66 18.31
CA PRO A 650 5.08 -8.91 18.28
C PRO A 650 4.99 -9.58 16.90
N SER A 651 5.98 -10.39 16.55
CA SER A 651 6.09 -11.08 15.26
C SER A 651 4.87 -11.96 14.93
N GLU A 652 4.17 -12.39 15.97
CA GLU A 652 2.97 -13.20 16.01
C GLU A 652 1.74 -12.42 15.52
N ALA A 653 1.75 -11.08 15.61
CA ALA A 653 0.74 -10.26 14.97
C ALA A 653 0.95 -10.31 13.45
N ARG A 654 0.27 -11.26 12.82
CA ARG A 654 0.35 -11.47 11.37
C ARG A 654 -0.43 -10.38 10.65
N HIS A 655 0.13 -9.91 9.55
CA HIS A 655 -0.55 -9.03 8.61
C HIS A 655 -1.21 -9.91 7.55
N HIS A 656 -2.33 -9.43 7.01
CA HIS A 656 -2.91 -10.05 5.84
C HIS A 656 -1.98 -9.80 4.64
N LEU A 657 -1.93 -10.74 3.72
CA LEU A 657 -1.17 -10.61 2.48
C LEU A 657 -2.13 -10.44 1.32
N CYS A 658 -1.86 -9.43 0.50
CA CYS A 658 -2.54 -9.23 -0.78
C CYS A 658 -1.49 -8.85 -1.82
N ARG A 659 -1.67 -9.31 -3.07
CA ARG A 659 -0.78 -8.97 -4.20
C ARG A 659 -1.00 -7.56 -4.70
N THR A 660 -2.20 -7.02 -4.51
CA THR A 660 -2.32 -5.58 -4.62
C THR A 660 -1.63 -4.97 -3.43
N ILE A 661 -0.92 -3.91 -3.74
CA ILE A 661 -0.16 -3.09 -2.82
C ILE A 661 -1.04 -1.91 -2.34
N MET A 662 -1.99 -1.53 -3.20
CA MET A 662 -3.35 -1.21 -2.79
C MET A 662 -3.91 -2.37 -1.96
N TYR A 663 -5.07 -2.24 -1.41
CA TYR A 663 -6.03 -3.15 -2.00
C TYR A 663 -6.63 -2.70 -3.31
#